data_AF-A0A0C2BCD6-F1
#
_entry.id   AF-A0A0C2BCD6-F1
#
_cell.length_a   1.000
_cell.length_b   1.000
_cell.length_c   1.000
_cell.angle_alpha   90.00
_cell.angle_beta   90.00
_cell.angle_gamma   90.00
#
_symmetry.space_group_name_H-M   'P 1'
#
loop_
_entity.id
_entity.type
_entity.pdbx_description
1 polymer ?
#
loop_
_entity_poly.entity_id
_entity_poly.type
_entity_poly.pdbx_seq_one_letter_code
_entity_poly.pdbx_strand_id
1 'polypeptide(L)'
;MTLPSPDLDDRRFQSLVDEAKRLVQQRCPEWTDHNVSDPGVTLIEAFATMVDQLVYRLNRVPEKNYLTFLDLIGVRLYPPTAARTDVTFRLSAPQPEAVRVRAGTEVATVRTETEEAVVFTTGRDLAIVPCDFAYLATRAADGEAVDRTQELALGRDVPCFAPAPAPGDALYVGLSNEVPAGVVVLRLDCRVEGVGVDPLRPPLRWEAWDGTQWRGCEIEKDDTGGFNKSGELILHLPRTHTGSAVLRRTGGWLRCRLLEPEPGQPGYVAPPTVRRISAFTIGGTVEAAHAETVREEVLGPSEGVPGQSFQLARPPVVPGDFVIEVADVEAGSGWADWTRVDDFAHSGPDDRHITLDPNSGRVDFGPAVREQDGSLRHYGAVPRKGSPVRVRGYRTGGGRRGNVARGALRVLRSSLPFVARVENRRPALGGVDGETVESARVRGPMTLRTLHRAVVPHDYELLAREVAPDAARVHCVPVGRDAEAGGVRLLVVPSGRGDEQGRIRFDELIPPPDTLEQITRHLDERRPIGARVMVEPPFYQGVTVVASVGARRGAVVERLREDALTALYGYFNPLTGGPDRQGWPFGRPIQAGEAFAVLQQVPDVDLVDDVRLFPADPVTGQRGEATTRIALDRHALAFSYEHQLRVREA
;
A
#
# COMPACT_ATOMS: atom_id res chain seq x y z
N MET A 1 -9.19 -27.56 -13.68
CA MET A 1 -10.44 -28.23 -13.23
C MET A 1 -10.17 -28.86 -11.89
N THR A 2 -10.73 -28.31 -10.81
CA THR A 2 -10.80 -28.99 -9.52
C THR A 2 -11.79 -30.14 -9.64
N LEU A 3 -11.42 -31.34 -9.21
CA LEU A 3 -12.38 -32.42 -9.03
C LEU A 3 -13.43 -31.94 -8.02
N PRO A 4 -14.74 -32.04 -8.30
CA PRO A 4 -15.76 -31.67 -7.32
C PRO A 4 -15.55 -32.50 -6.04
N SER A 5 -15.72 -31.88 -4.87
CA SER A 5 -15.70 -32.63 -3.62
C SER A 5 -16.86 -33.63 -3.66
N PRO A 6 -16.59 -34.95 -3.62
CA PRO A 6 -17.67 -35.92 -3.66
C PRO A 6 -18.44 -35.89 -2.34
N ASP A 7 -19.77 -36.01 -2.42
CA ASP A 7 -20.55 -36.47 -1.27
C ASP A 7 -20.11 -37.91 -0.98
N LEU A 8 -19.73 -38.20 0.25
CA LEU A 8 -19.34 -39.56 0.68
C LEU A 8 -20.58 -40.47 0.78
N ASP A 9 -21.74 -39.88 1.04
CA ASP A 9 -23.05 -40.53 1.03
C ASP A 9 -24.09 -39.58 0.41
N ASP A 10 -24.75 -40.00 -0.66
CA ASP A 10 -25.69 -39.20 -1.45
C ASP A 10 -27.16 -39.44 -1.06
N ARG A 11 -27.41 -40.31 -0.07
CA ARG A 11 -28.76 -40.61 0.42
C ARG A 11 -29.36 -39.39 1.09
N ARG A 12 -30.57 -39.02 0.65
CA ARG A 12 -31.38 -37.97 1.26
C ARG A 12 -32.46 -38.56 2.16
N PHE A 13 -32.99 -37.76 3.08
CA PHE A 13 -34.14 -38.11 3.91
C PHE A 13 -35.20 -38.99 3.21
N GLN A 14 -35.72 -38.57 2.05
CA GLN A 14 -36.77 -39.33 1.35
C GLN A 14 -36.28 -40.71 0.90
N SER A 15 -35.04 -40.80 0.41
CA SER A 15 -34.43 -42.06 0.01
C SER A 15 -34.32 -43.03 1.18
N LEU A 16 -33.97 -42.52 2.37
CA LEU A 16 -33.88 -43.31 3.61
C LEU A 16 -35.27 -43.81 4.06
N VAL A 17 -36.30 -42.94 3.99
CA VAL A 17 -37.68 -43.31 4.31
C VAL A 17 -38.20 -44.38 3.34
N ASP A 18 -37.97 -44.19 2.03
CA ASP A 18 -38.42 -45.13 1.00
C ASP A 18 -37.72 -46.49 1.12
N GLU A 19 -36.42 -46.49 1.43
CA GLU A 19 -35.64 -47.71 1.67
C GLU A 19 -36.16 -48.46 2.91
N ALA A 20 -36.41 -47.75 4.01
CA ALA A 20 -36.97 -48.34 5.23
C ALA A 20 -38.38 -48.91 4.99
N LYS A 21 -39.25 -48.20 4.27
CA LYS A 21 -40.59 -48.70 3.89
C LYS A 21 -40.50 -49.96 3.03
N ARG A 22 -39.58 -50.02 2.07
CA ARG A 22 -39.34 -51.24 1.27
C ARG A 22 -38.86 -52.41 2.12
N LEU A 23 -37.99 -52.17 3.11
CA LEU A 23 -37.53 -53.22 4.03
C LEU A 23 -38.65 -53.74 4.91
N VAL A 24 -39.51 -52.86 5.42
CA VAL A 24 -40.70 -53.25 6.21
C VAL A 24 -41.63 -54.15 5.39
N GLN A 25 -41.93 -53.78 4.14
CA GLN A 25 -42.79 -54.59 3.26
C GLN A 25 -42.25 -56.00 3.00
N GLN A 26 -40.93 -56.17 2.99
CA GLN A 26 -40.29 -57.47 2.76
C GLN A 26 -40.16 -58.31 4.03
N ARG A 27 -39.94 -57.66 5.18
CA ARG A 27 -39.55 -58.33 6.44
C ARG A 27 -40.69 -58.50 7.42
N CYS A 28 -41.69 -57.63 7.36
CA CYS A 28 -42.84 -57.60 8.26
C CYS A 28 -44.14 -57.48 7.44
N PRO A 29 -44.48 -58.48 6.61
CA PRO A 29 -45.67 -58.43 5.73
C PRO A 29 -47.00 -58.30 6.51
N GLU A 30 -47.01 -58.61 7.80
CA GLU A 30 -48.13 -58.39 8.72
C GLU A 30 -48.40 -56.91 9.04
N TRP A 31 -47.42 -56.03 8.85
CA TRP A 31 -47.59 -54.58 9.02
C TRP A 31 -48.14 -53.97 7.74
N THR A 32 -49.43 -53.66 7.73
CA THR A 32 -50.18 -53.29 6.51
C THR A 32 -50.52 -51.81 6.40
N ASP A 33 -50.50 -51.06 7.51
CA ASP A 33 -50.66 -49.60 7.48
C ASP A 33 -49.30 -48.94 7.18
N HIS A 34 -49.27 -48.07 6.17
CA HIS A 34 -48.06 -47.35 5.76
C HIS A 34 -48.35 -45.85 5.54
N ASN A 35 -49.48 -45.37 6.09
CA ASN A 35 -49.88 -43.98 5.99
C ASN A 35 -48.96 -43.08 6.83
N VAL A 36 -48.92 -41.80 6.49
CA VAL A 36 -48.12 -40.80 7.22
C VAL A 36 -48.55 -40.68 8.69
N SER A 37 -49.80 -41.03 9.01
CA SER A 37 -50.34 -41.03 10.37
C SER A 37 -49.93 -42.24 11.21
N ASP A 38 -49.29 -43.26 10.63
CA ASP A 38 -48.85 -44.45 11.35
C ASP A 38 -47.68 -44.09 12.30
N PRO A 39 -47.79 -44.36 13.62
CA PRO A 39 -46.69 -44.15 14.56
C PRO A 39 -45.37 -44.82 14.16
N GLY A 40 -45.41 -45.97 13.50
CA GLY A 40 -44.21 -46.66 13.00
C GLY A 40 -43.58 -45.95 11.79
N VAL A 41 -44.39 -45.33 10.92
CA VAL A 41 -43.87 -44.46 9.84
C VAL A 41 -43.25 -43.20 10.43
N THR A 42 -43.85 -42.61 11.47
CA THR A 42 -43.26 -41.49 12.22
C THR A 42 -41.91 -41.87 12.85
N LEU A 43 -41.75 -43.10 13.37
CA LEU A 43 -40.47 -43.59 13.85
C LEU A 43 -39.44 -43.72 12.71
N ILE A 44 -39.85 -44.25 11.55
CA ILE A 44 -38.98 -44.32 10.36
C ILE A 44 -38.51 -42.92 9.96
N GLU A 45 -39.41 -41.94 9.91
CA GLU A 45 -39.08 -40.54 9.60
C GLU A 45 -38.14 -39.93 10.66
N ALA A 46 -38.36 -40.21 11.95
CA ALA A 46 -37.47 -39.76 13.01
C ALA A 46 -36.05 -40.34 12.86
N PHE A 47 -35.91 -41.64 12.61
CA PHE A 47 -34.61 -42.27 12.37
C PHE A 47 -33.97 -41.81 11.05
N ALA A 48 -34.75 -41.64 9.99
CA ALA A 48 -34.26 -41.08 8.73
C ALA A 48 -33.72 -39.66 8.94
N THR A 49 -34.36 -38.85 9.78
CA THR A 49 -33.86 -37.52 10.16
C THR A 49 -32.53 -37.60 10.92
N MET A 50 -32.39 -38.55 11.86
CA MET A 50 -31.12 -38.75 12.58
C MET A 50 -29.99 -39.18 11.64
N VAL A 51 -30.27 -40.08 10.69
CA VAL A 51 -29.29 -40.54 9.71
C VAL A 51 -28.95 -39.44 8.72
N ASP A 52 -29.92 -38.65 8.24
CA ASP A 52 -29.71 -37.50 7.36
C ASP A 52 -28.76 -36.46 8.01
N GLN A 53 -28.90 -36.23 9.32
CA GLN A 53 -27.95 -35.39 10.08
C GLN A 53 -26.54 -35.99 10.16
N LEU A 54 -26.40 -37.32 10.23
CA LEU A 54 -25.10 -38.00 10.19
C LEU A 54 -24.47 -37.93 8.80
N VAL A 55 -25.26 -38.15 7.74
CA VAL A 55 -24.85 -38.01 6.33
C VAL A 55 -24.36 -36.59 6.07
N TYR A 56 -25.09 -35.57 6.52
CA TYR A 56 -24.67 -34.18 6.44
C TYR A 56 -23.31 -33.93 7.11
N ARG A 57 -23.05 -34.50 8.30
CA ARG A 57 -21.76 -34.39 8.99
C ARG A 57 -20.66 -35.15 8.26
N LEU A 58 -20.96 -36.33 7.70
CA LEU A 58 -20.02 -37.15 6.94
C LEU A 58 -19.56 -36.44 5.66
N ASN A 59 -20.48 -35.82 4.93
CA ASN A 59 -20.16 -35.09 3.69
C ASN A 59 -19.33 -33.81 3.93
N ARG A 60 -19.17 -33.36 5.18
CA ARG A 60 -18.24 -32.29 5.56
C ARG A 60 -16.81 -32.78 5.86
N VAL A 61 -16.60 -34.10 5.97
CA VAL A 61 -15.27 -34.68 6.26
C VAL A 61 -14.25 -34.43 5.14
N PRO A 62 -14.56 -34.58 3.84
CA PRO A 62 -13.59 -34.34 2.77
C PRO A 62 -12.99 -32.93 2.81
N GLU A 63 -13.84 -31.91 3.03
CA GLU A 63 -13.41 -30.52 3.13
C GLU A 63 -12.52 -30.28 4.35
N LYS A 64 -12.90 -30.82 5.51
CA LYS A 64 -12.08 -30.74 6.73
C LYS A 64 -10.72 -31.41 6.53
N ASN A 65 -10.69 -32.61 5.94
CA ASN A 65 -9.46 -33.34 5.65
C ASN A 65 -8.57 -32.56 4.68
N TYR A 66 -9.15 -31.97 3.64
CA TYR A 66 -8.39 -31.14 2.69
C TYR A 66 -7.66 -29.99 3.40
N LEU A 67 -8.34 -29.26 4.30
CA LEU A 67 -7.72 -28.21 5.09
C LEU A 67 -6.63 -28.75 6.03
N THR A 68 -6.89 -29.88 6.69
CA THR A 68 -5.88 -30.53 7.56
C THR A 68 -4.66 -30.98 6.77
N PHE A 69 -4.83 -31.47 5.53
CA PHE A 69 -3.70 -31.82 4.68
C PHE A 69 -2.91 -30.59 4.26
N LEU A 70 -3.58 -29.47 3.94
CA LEU A 70 -2.90 -28.19 3.64
C LEU A 70 -2.10 -27.68 4.85
N ASP A 71 -2.65 -27.76 6.05
CA ASP A 71 -1.95 -27.41 7.28
C ASP A 71 -0.73 -28.33 7.52
N LEU A 72 -0.90 -29.64 7.34
CA LEU A 72 0.16 -30.64 7.54
C LEU A 72 1.35 -30.47 6.58
N ILE A 73 1.12 -29.99 5.36
CA ILE A 73 2.18 -29.67 4.39
C ILE A 73 2.76 -28.25 4.59
N GLY A 74 2.28 -27.50 5.59
CA GLY A 74 2.80 -26.18 5.93
C GLY A 74 2.19 -25.00 5.19
N VAL A 75 1.04 -25.18 4.51
CA VAL A 75 0.33 -24.04 3.89
C VAL A 75 -0.32 -23.20 4.99
N ARG A 76 0.27 -22.03 5.25
CA ARG A 76 -0.27 -21.00 6.15
C ARG A 76 -1.00 -19.92 5.37
N LEU A 77 -1.98 -19.28 5.98
CA LEU A 77 -2.65 -18.10 5.40
C LEU A 77 -1.66 -16.93 5.31
N TYR A 78 -1.73 -16.12 4.26
CA TYR A 78 -0.96 -14.86 4.26
C TYR A 78 -1.54 -13.85 5.24
N PRO A 79 -0.70 -13.20 6.06
CA PRO A 79 -1.16 -12.20 7.01
C PRO A 79 -1.62 -10.91 6.31
N PRO A 80 -2.48 -10.10 6.97
CA PRO A 80 -2.83 -8.79 6.46
C PRO A 80 -1.61 -7.87 6.42
N THR A 81 -1.65 -6.94 5.48
CA THR A 81 -0.64 -5.88 5.30
C THR A 81 -1.20 -4.56 5.77
N ALA A 82 -0.35 -3.72 6.35
CA ALA A 82 -0.74 -2.40 6.80
C ALA A 82 -0.60 -1.36 5.69
N ALA A 83 -1.65 -0.55 5.51
CA ALA A 83 -1.57 0.64 4.68
C ALA A 83 -0.56 1.63 5.27
N ARG A 84 0.19 2.33 4.42
CA ARG A 84 1.22 3.30 4.82
C ARG A 84 0.97 4.66 4.20
N THR A 85 1.32 5.71 4.94
CA THR A 85 1.30 7.09 4.44
C THR A 85 2.21 7.99 5.26
N ASP A 86 2.52 9.15 4.69
CA ASP A 86 3.22 10.22 5.38
C ASP A 86 2.23 11.12 6.12
N VAL A 87 2.44 11.26 7.44
CA VAL A 87 1.66 12.16 8.30
C VAL A 87 2.50 13.36 8.68
N THR A 88 1.90 14.54 8.52
CA THR A 88 2.52 15.84 8.78
C THR A 88 1.96 16.39 10.08
N PHE A 89 2.83 16.59 11.06
CA PHE A 89 2.51 17.26 12.32
C PHE A 89 2.78 18.75 12.15
N ARG A 90 1.78 19.58 12.45
CA ARG A 90 1.87 21.04 12.39
C ARG A 90 1.98 21.61 13.79
N LEU A 91 2.99 22.44 14.01
CA LEU A 91 3.18 23.14 15.26
C LEU A 91 2.12 24.24 15.43
N SER A 92 1.75 24.54 16.67
CA SER A 92 0.86 25.67 17.00
C SER A 92 1.52 27.02 16.78
N ALA A 93 2.84 27.08 16.96
CA ALA A 93 3.71 28.20 16.64
C ALA A 93 5.14 27.68 16.43
N PRO A 94 6.02 28.42 15.73
CA PRO A 94 7.44 28.10 15.70
C PRO A 94 7.99 27.96 17.12
N GLN A 95 8.79 26.91 17.35
CA GLN A 95 9.36 26.61 18.66
C GLN A 95 10.85 26.95 18.70
N PRO A 96 11.41 27.35 19.86
CA PRO A 96 12.83 27.59 20.01
C PRO A 96 13.66 26.30 20.14
N GLU A 97 13.02 25.20 20.52
CA GLU A 97 13.63 23.88 20.72
C GLU A 97 12.96 22.82 19.84
N ALA A 98 13.67 21.71 19.61
CA ALA A 98 13.17 20.62 18.80
C ALA A 98 11.97 19.91 19.46
N VAL A 99 10.85 19.83 18.75
CA VAL A 99 9.67 19.09 19.22
C VAL A 99 9.79 17.63 18.78
N ARG A 100 9.79 16.70 19.74
CA ARG A 100 9.94 15.26 19.46
C ARG A 100 8.59 14.57 19.34
N VAL A 101 8.36 13.94 18.21
CA VAL A 101 7.30 12.94 18.00
C VAL A 101 7.96 11.57 18.09
N ARG A 102 7.53 10.73 19.03
CA ARG A 102 8.14 9.41 19.26
C ARG A 102 7.55 8.38 18.32
N ALA A 103 8.35 7.37 17.95
CA ALA A 103 7.84 6.14 17.37
C ALA A 103 6.76 5.56 18.28
N GLY A 104 5.67 5.09 17.68
CA GLY A 104 4.50 4.66 18.45
C GLY A 104 3.47 5.75 18.73
N THR A 105 3.67 7.01 18.31
CA THR A 105 2.60 8.02 18.34
C THR A 105 1.46 7.59 17.42
N GLU A 106 0.23 7.61 17.94
CA GLU A 106 -1.00 7.23 17.24
C GLU A 106 -1.77 8.44 16.70
N VAL A 107 -2.18 8.32 15.44
CA VAL A 107 -3.04 9.27 14.71
C VAL A 107 -4.20 8.50 14.10
N ALA A 108 -5.36 9.12 13.92
CA ALA A 108 -6.56 8.39 13.48
C ALA A 108 -7.45 9.21 12.56
N THR A 109 -8.34 8.51 11.86
CA THR A 109 -9.51 9.13 11.23
C THR A 109 -10.51 9.61 12.28
N VAL A 110 -11.43 10.48 11.86
CA VAL A 110 -12.54 10.90 12.70
C VAL A 110 -13.49 9.71 12.90
N ARG A 111 -13.85 9.41 14.14
CA ARG A 111 -14.90 8.43 14.45
C ARG A 111 -16.25 9.02 14.09
N THR A 112 -17.08 8.26 13.37
CA THR A 112 -18.48 8.62 13.10
C THR A 112 -19.41 7.68 13.88
N GLU A 113 -20.73 7.87 13.78
CA GLU A 113 -21.70 6.95 14.38
C GLU A 113 -21.70 5.57 13.70
N THR A 114 -21.35 5.53 12.41
CA THR A 114 -21.38 4.31 11.58
C THR A 114 -20.01 3.68 11.38
N GLU A 115 -18.91 4.42 11.59
CA GLU A 115 -17.55 3.95 11.34
C GLU A 115 -16.63 4.17 12.54
N GLU A 116 -15.93 3.11 12.92
CA GLU A 116 -14.85 3.19 13.91
C GLU A 116 -13.65 3.98 13.37
N ALA A 117 -12.91 4.61 14.29
CA ALA A 117 -11.69 5.32 13.92
C ALA A 117 -10.60 4.34 13.47
N VAL A 118 -10.04 4.60 12.30
CA VAL A 118 -8.91 3.85 11.71
C VAL A 118 -7.62 4.42 12.26
N VAL A 119 -6.81 3.61 12.93
CA VAL A 119 -5.64 4.04 13.71
C VAL A 119 -4.34 3.76 12.98
N PHE A 120 -3.50 4.77 12.90
CA PHE A 120 -2.18 4.73 12.32
C PHE A 120 -1.13 5.03 13.39
N THR A 121 -0.03 4.28 13.36
CA THR A 121 1.10 4.45 14.28
C THR A 121 2.35 4.89 13.53
N THR A 122 3.03 5.90 14.05
CA THR A 122 4.32 6.38 13.54
C THR A 122 5.41 5.31 13.69
N GLY A 123 6.16 5.07 12.61
CA GLY A 123 7.15 3.99 12.57
C GLY A 123 8.50 4.31 13.21
N ARG A 124 8.84 5.60 13.32
CA ARG A 124 10.12 6.10 13.82
C ARG A 124 9.96 7.41 14.57
N ASP A 125 10.97 7.77 15.35
CA ASP A 125 11.08 9.08 15.95
C ASP A 125 11.24 10.18 14.87
N LEU A 126 10.60 11.31 15.11
CA LEU A 126 10.72 12.54 14.32
C LEU A 126 11.09 13.68 15.26
N ALA A 127 12.20 14.37 14.98
CA ALA A 127 12.57 15.62 15.61
C ALA A 127 12.19 16.77 14.67
N ILE A 128 11.25 17.62 15.10
CA ILE A 128 10.91 18.85 14.38
C ILE A 128 11.90 19.91 14.81
N VAL A 129 13.00 20.02 14.06
CA VAL A 129 14.13 20.91 14.38
C VAL A 129 13.78 22.36 14.01
N PRO A 130 13.96 23.33 14.93
CA PRO A 130 13.74 24.73 14.61
C PRO A 130 14.85 25.25 13.70
N CYS A 131 14.51 26.17 12.81
CA CYS A 131 15.48 26.85 11.97
C CYS A 131 15.15 28.33 11.86
N ASP A 132 16.16 29.11 11.53
CA ASP A 132 16.07 30.51 11.17
C ASP A 132 16.76 30.72 9.82
N PHE A 133 16.46 31.84 9.17
CA PHE A 133 17.24 32.26 8.02
C PHE A 133 18.65 32.71 8.48
N ALA A 134 19.69 32.21 7.80
CA ALA A 134 21.08 32.53 8.13
C ALA A 134 21.83 33.18 6.95
N TYR A 135 21.64 32.69 5.72
CA TYR A 135 22.46 33.11 4.57
C TYR A 135 21.64 33.21 3.28
N LEU A 136 21.99 34.18 2.43
CA LEU A 136 21.47 34.29 1.07
C LEU A 136 22.64 34.31 0.08
N ALA A 137 22.54 33.53 -1.00
CA ALA A 137 23.50 33.59 -2.09
C ALA A 137 22.82 33.37 -3.44
N THR A 138 23.44 33.87 -4.51
CA THR A 138 22.92 33.72 -5.88
C THR A 138 24.00 33.16 -6.79
N ARG A 139 23.62 32.37 -7.79
CA ARG A 139 24.54 31.78 -8.76
C ARG A 139 23.94 31.84 -10.14
N ALA A 140 24.68 32.38 -11.10
CA ALA A 140 24.34 32.26 -12.52
C ALA A 140 24.59 30.82 -13.01
N ALA A 141 23.93 30.38 -14.08
CA ALA A 141 24.04 29.03 -14.62
C ALA A 141 25.49 28.56 -14.87
N ASP A 142 26.35 29.47 -15.34
CA ASP A 142 27.76 29.26 -15.67
C ASP A 142 28.74 29.93 -14.69
N GLY A 143 28.23 30.55 -13.62
CA GLY A 143 29.01 31.37 -12.70
C GLY A 143 29.32 30.72 -11.36
N GLU A 144 30.21 31.37 -10.61
CA GLU A 144 30.40 31.08 -9.19
C GLU A 144 29.26 31.66 -8.35
N ALA A 145 28.99 31.05 -7.19
CA ALA A 145 27.96 31.54 -6.30
C ALA A 145 28.49 32.69 -5.44
N VAL A 146 27.67 33.74 -5.31
CA VAL A 146 28.00 34.99 -4.64
C VAL A 146 27.18 35.13 -3.37
N ASP A 147 27.83 35.32 -2.22
CA ASP A 147 27.18 35.61 -0.95
C ASP A 147 26.54 37.02 -0.99
N ARG A 148 25.23 37.09 -0.79
CA ARG A 148 24.41 38.32 -0.81
C ARG A 148 23.84 38.65 0.57
N THR A 149 24.28 37.96 1.62
CA THR A 149 23.73 38.08 2.98
C THR A 149 23.87 39.50 3.53
N GLN A 150 25.03 40.15 3.32
CA GLN A 150 25.24 41.53 3.76
C GLN A 150 24.41 42.56 2.99
N GLU A 151 24.21 42.35 1.68
CA GLU A 151 23.39 43.24 0.86
C GLU A 151 21.94 43.24 1.34
N LEU A 152 21.41 42.05 1.63
CA LEU A 152 20.07 41.87 2.18
C LEU A 152 19.95 42.49 3.59
N ALA A 153 20.96 42.33 4.44
CA ALA A 153 20.99 42.91 5.79
C ALA A 153 20.97 44.46 5.77
N LEU A 154 21.52 45.08 4.72
CA LEU A 154 21.44 46.52 4.48
C LEU A 154 20.10 46.96 3.85
N GLY A 155 19.16 46.03 3.64
CA GLY A 155 17.84 46.29 3.08
C GLY A 155 17.83 46.58 1.59
N ARG A 156 18.87 46.18 0.86
CA ARG A 156 18.96 46.30 -0.61
C ARG A 156 18.13 45.21 -1.29
N ASP A 157 17.63 45.53 -2.47
CA ASP A 157 16.93 44.57 -3.33
C ASP A 157 17.99 43.65 -3.98
N VAL A 158 17.94 42.35 -3.66
CA VAL A 158 18.88 41.34 -4.17
C VAL A 158 18.21 40.59 -5.33
N PRO A 159 18.77 40.60 -6.56
CA PRO A 159 18.21 39.84 -7.67
C PRO A 159 18.38 38.33 -7.45
N CYS A 160 17.32 37.55 -7.64
CA CYS A 160 17.33 36.10 -7.43
C CYS A 160 18.19 35.36 -8.47
N PHE A 161 18.26 35.90 -9.69
CA PHE A 161 18.90 35.30 -10.86
C PHE A 161 19.83 36.31 -11.56
N ALA A 162 20.51 35.88 -12.62
CA ALA A 162 21.34 36.78 -13.42
C ALA A 162 20.47 37.87 -14.10
N PRO A 163 21.07 39.02 -14.51
CA PRO A 163 20.34 40.09 -15.20
C PRO A 163 19.60 39.62 -16.46
N ALA A 164 20.14 38.62 -17.15
CA ALA A 164 19.44 37.85 -18.17
C ALA A 164 19.19 36.43 -17.60
N PRO A 165 18.01 36.15 -17.01
CA PRO A 165 17.76 34.88 -16.35
C PRO A 165 17.90 33.71 -17.31
N ALA A 166 18.74 32.74 -16.96
CA ALA A 166 18.98 31.54 -17.76
C ALA A 166 18.65 30.26 -16.98
N PRO A 167 18.15 29.20 -17.65
CA PRO A 167 17.99 27.89 -17.04
C PRO A 167 19.28 27.43 -16.33
N GLY A 168 19.17 27.09 -15.05
CA GLY A 168 20.32 26.77 -14.19
C GLY A 168 20.72 27.87 -13.20
N ASP A 169 20.25 29.11 -13.39
CA ASP A 169 20.35 30.17 -12.39
C ASP A 169 19.70 29.71 -11.08
N ALA A 170 20.31 30.09 -9.96
CA ALA A 170 19.89 29.60 -8.66
C ALA A 170 20.03 30.61 -7.53
N LEU A 171 18.99 30.67 -6.70
CA LEU A 171 18.97 31.33 -5.39
C LEU A 171 19.20 30.28 -4.31
N TYR A 172 20.15 30.53 -3.42
CA TYR A 172 20.47 29.68 -2.28
C TYR A 172 20.01 30.36 -0.99
N VAL A 173 19.29 29.61 -0.17
CA VAL A 173 18.82 30.02 1.15
C VAL A 173 19.44 29.08 2.18
N GLY A 174 20.35 29.62 2.99
CA GLY A 174 20.98 28.92 4.10
C GLY A 174 20.15 29.09 5.37
N LEU A 175 19.81 27.98 5.99
CA LEU A 175 19.13 27.85 7.27
C LEU A 175 20.15 27.69 8.40
N SER A 176 19.80 28.13 9.61
CA SER A 176 20.66 28.00 10.79
C SER A 176 20.97 26.54 11.16
N ASN A 177 20.02 25.63 10.92
CA ASN A 177 20.14 24.20 11.20
C ASN A 177 19.67 23.38 9.99
N GLU A 178 20.14 22.13 9.89
CA GLU A 178 19.45 21.12 9.11
C GLU A 178 18.08 20.79 9.68
N VAL A 179 17.14 20.51 8.78
CA VAL A 179 15.73 20.27 9.12
C VAL A 179 15.23 19.02 8.38
N PRO A 180 15.73 17.82 8.75
CA PRO A 180 15.33 16.58 8.09
C PRO A 180 13.83 16.36 8.25
N ALA A 181 13.14 16.10 7.13
CA ALA A 181 11.68 15.91 7.09
C ALA A 181 10.85 17.11 7.60
N GLY A 182 11.45 18.30 7.68
CA GLY A 182 10.80 19.50 8.19
C GLY A 182 9.82 20.14 7.21
N VAL A 183 8.87 20.88 7.76
CA VAL A 183 8.02 21.81 7.01
C VAL A 183 8.50 23.22 7.30
N VAL A 184 9.12 23.86 6.31
CA VAL A 184 9.75 25.18 6.44
C VAL A 184 8.91 26.21 5.71
N VAL A 185 8.69 27.35 6.37
CA VAL A 185 8.13 28.55 5.74
C VAL A 185 9.26 29.48 5.37
N LEU A 186 9.31 29.89 4.11
CA LEU A 186 10.09 31.04 3.65
C LEU A 186 9.11 32.20 3.44
N ARG A 187 9.20 33.23 4.28
CA ARG A 187 8.47 34.48 4.08
C ARG A 187 9.37 35.44 3.31
N LEU A 188 8.94 35.78 2.11
CA LEU A 188 9.72 36.52 1.13
C LEU A 188 9.06 37.88 0.88
N ASP A 189 9.86 38.94 0.95
CA ASP A 189 9.46 40.28 0.54
C ASP A 189 10.03 40.55 -0.85
N CYS A 190 9.19 40.43 -1.87
CA CYS A 190 9.59 40.51 -3.29
C CYS A 190 9.05 41.77 -3.93
N ARG A 191 9.84 42.39 -4.81
CA ARG A 191 9.36 43.47 -5.69
C ARG A 191 9.08 42.91 -7.09
N VAL A 192 7.95 43.36 -7.65
CA VAL A 192 7.47 42.99 -8.98
C VAL A 192 8.39 43.61 -10.04
N GLU A 193 9.47 42.92 -10.38
CA GLU A 193 10.28 43.22 -11.58
C GLU A 193 10.42 42.01 -12.51
N GLY A 194 9.92 40.83 -12.10
CA GLY A 194 9.86 39.61 -12.91
C GLY A 194 8.80 39.71 -14.01
N VAL A 195 9.06 40.48 -15.06
CA VAL A 195 8.16 40.60 -16.22
C VAL A 195 8.19 39.31 -17.03
N GLY A 196 7.02 38.79 -17.39
CA GLY A 196 6.87 37.72 -18.38
C GLY A 196 6.52 36.32 -17.83
N VAL A 197 6.62 36.05 -16.53
CA VAL A 197 6.27 34.72 -15.98
C VAL A 197 4.77 34.60 -15.67
N ASP A 198 4.20 33.39 -15.77
CA ASP A 198 2.88 33.07 -15.21
C ASP A 198 3.01 32.80 -13.69
N PRO A 199 2.42 33.62 -12.80
CA PRO A 199 2.50 33.43 -11.36
C PRO A 199 1.92 32.11 -10.86
N LEU A 200 1.01 31.49 -11.62
CA LEU A 200 0.42 30.20 -11.27
C LEU A 200 1.27 29.01 -11.76
N ARG A 201 2.22 29.27 -12.66
CA ARG A 201 3.07 28.24 -13.27
C ARG A 201 4.49 28.75 -13.52
N PRO A 202 5.24 29.18 -12.47
CA PRO A 202 6.61 29.65 -12.66
C PRO A 202 7.56 28.46 -12.96
N PRO A 203 8.55 28.62 -13.86
CA PRO A 203 9.51 27.56 -14.20
C PRO A 203 10.58 27.39 -13.11
N LEU A 204 10.17 27.13 -11.86
CA LEU A 204 11.04 27.07 -10.70
C LEU A 204 11.01 25.69 -10.06
N ARG A 205 12.16 25.26 -9.54
CA ARG A 205 12.27 24.07 -8.69
C ARG A 205 12.96 24.41 -7.39
N TRP A 206 12.29 24.08 -6.28
CA TRP A 206 12.90 24.10 -4.96
C TRP A 206 13.55 22.76 -4.66
N GLU A 207 14.77 22.81 -4.16
CA GLU A 207 15.60 21.65 -3.83
C GLU A 207 16.27 21.87 -2.46
N ALA A 208 16.51 20.79 -1.73
CA ALA A 208 17.25 20.77 -0.47
C ALA A 208 18.47 19.85 -0.58
N TRP A 209 19.54 20.20 0.10
CA TRP A 209 20.76 19.40 0.10
C TRP A 209 20.65 18.18 1.02
N ASP A 210 20.91 16.98 0.49
CA ASP A 210 20.82 15.72 1.25
C ASP A 210 22.17 15.17 1.75
N GLY A 211 23.26 15.92 1.56
CA GLY A 211 24.62 15.49 1.86
C GLY A 211 25.42 15.09 0.63
N THR A 212 24.73 14.64 -0.42
CA THR A 212 25.34 14.13 -1.66
C THR A 212 24.81 14.85 -2.91
N GLN A 213 23.52 15.17 -2.95
CA GLN A 213 22.85 15.76 -4.08
C GLN A 213 21.70 16.68 -3.66
N TRP A 214 21.22 17.47 -4.62
CA TRP A 214 20.05 18.31 -4.46
C TRP A 214 18.78 17.49 -4.71
N ARG A 215 17.93 17.36 -3.70
CA ARG A 215 16.66 16.64 -3.77
C ARG A 215 15.51 17.63 -3.86
N GLY A 216 14.53 17.38 -4.73
CA GLY A 216 13.36 18.27 -4.85
C GLY A 216 12.55 18.37 -3.57
N CYS A 217 12.12 19.58 -3.23
CA CYS A 217 11.17 19.87 -2.16
C CYS A 217 9.74 19.86 -2.72
N GLU A 218 8.78 19.38 -1.95
CA GLU A 218 7.38 19.51 -2.29
C GLU A 218 6.87 20.88 -1.83
N ILE A 219 6.24 21.63 -2.74
CA ILE A 219 5.67 22.95 -2.47
C ILE A 219 4.23 22.74 -2.01
N GLU A 220 3.94 23.04 -0.75
CA GLU A 220 2.57 22.97 -0.23
C GLU A 220 1.77 24.22 -0.62
N LYS A 221 2.44 25.38 -0.60
CA LYS A 221 1.84 26.68 -0.89
C LYS A 221 2.92 27.63 -1.38
N ASP A 222 2.65 28.37 -2.44
CA ASP A 222 3.46 29.50 -2.89
C ASP A 222 2.56 30.73 -3.09
N ASP A 223 2.50 31.61 -2.09
CA ASP A 223 1.80 32.89 -2.23
C ASP A 223 2.61 33.93 -2.99
N THR A 224 3.90 33.69 -3.26
CA THR A 224 4.75 34.65 -3.96
C THR A 224 4.46 34.71 -5.46
N GLY A 225 3.85 33.65 -5.99
CA GLY A 225 3.58 33.50 -7.42
C GLY A 225 4.88 33.49 -8.24
N GLY A 226 5.88 32.73 -7.80
CA GLY A 226 7.22 32.74 -8.39
C GLY A 226 7.95 34.07 -8.17
N PHE A 227 7.99 34.57 -6.93
CA PHE A 227 8.62 35.84 -6.55
C PHE A 227 7.99 37.11 -7.17
N ASN A 228 6.76 37.03 -7.69
CA ASN A 228 6.06 38.19 -8.23
C ASN A 228 5.57 39.14 -7.13
N LYS A 229 5.17 38.62 -5.97
CA LYS A 229 4.70 39.44 -4.84
C LYS A 229 5.26 38.92 -3.53
N SER A 230 5.25 39.77 -2.52
CA SER A 230 5.57 39.35 -1.16
C SER A 230 4.55 38.32 -0.66
N GLY A 231 5.04 37.26 -0.01
CA GLY A 231 4.20 36.12 0.36
C GLY A 231 4.97 35.06 1.13
N GLU A 232 4.26 33.99 1.47
CA GLU A 232 4.82 32.81 2.12
C GLU A 232 4.93 31.65 1.14
N LEU A 233 6.07 30.98 1.21
CA LEU A 233 6.33 29.73 0.52
C LEU A 233 6.51 28.64 1.57
N ILE A 234 5.69 27.59 1.50
CA ILE A 234 5.73 26.46 2.43
C ILE A 234 6.31 25.24 1.71
N LEU A 235 7.45 24.76 2.20
CA LEU A 235 8.23 23.67 1.63
C LEU A 235 8.26 22.47 2.57
N HIS A 236 8.07 21.28 2.00
CA HIS A 236 8.34 20.01 2.68
C HIS A 236 9.72 19.50 2.26
N LEU A 237 10.61 19.40 3.25
CA LEU A 237 11.99 19.03 3.03
C LEU A 237 12.14 17.51 3.06
N PRO A 238 13.07 16.94 2.28
CA PRO A 238 13.33 15.52 2.31
C PRO A 238 13.83 15.08 3.69
N ARG A 239 13.54 13.82 4.04
CA ARG A 239 14.00 13.18 5.29
C ARG A 239 15.52 13.16 5.45
N THR A 240 16.23 13.23 4.33
CA THR A 240 17.68 13.21 4.23
C THR A 240 18.32 14.59 4.28
N HIS A 241 17.55 15.68 4.40
CA HIS A 241 18.11 17.03 4.46
C HIS A 241 19.11 17.14 5.62
N THR A 242 20.33 17.54 5.30
CA THR A 242 21.47 17.55 6.23
C THR A 242 22.31 18.81 6.06
N GLY A 243 23.10 19.10 7.08
CA GLY A 243 23.99 20.25 7.10
C GLY A 243 25.12 20.09 6.10
N SER A 244 25.49 21.17 5.42
CA SER A 244 26.64 21.17 4.52
C SER A 244 27.34 22.52 4.50
N ALA A 245 28.62 22.50 4.15
CA ALA A 245 29.43 23.68 3.91
C ALA A 245 29.26 24.15 2.46
N VAL A 246 28.05 24.53 2.07
CA VAL A 246 27.85 25.22 0.78
C VAL A 246 28.39 26.65 0.94
N LEU A 247 29.19 27.12 -0.03
CA LEU A 247 29.80 28.45 -0.01
C LEU A 247 30.67 28.74 1.24
N ARG A 248 31.32 27.71 1.80
CA ARG A 248 32.13 27.80 3.03
C ARG A 248 31.31 28.24 4.25
N ARG A 249 29.99 28.08 4.22
CA ARG A 249 29.05 28.40 5.29
C ARG A 249 28.31 27.13 5.71
N THR A 250 28.38 26.81 6.99
CA THR A 250 27.72 25.63 7.56
C THR A 250 26.26 25.94 7.87
N GLY A 251 25.35 25.10 7.40
CA GLY A 251 23.91 25.20 7.68
C GLY A 251 23.12 24.19 6.84
N GLY A 252 21.80 24.19 7.00
CA GLY A 252 20.88 23.49 6.10
C GLY A 252 20.66 24.33 4.84
N TRP A 253 20.80 23.74 3.64
CA TRP A 253 20.75 24.52 2.41
C TRP A 253 19.55 24.17 1.55
N LEU A 254 18.79 25.21 1.19
CA LEU A 254 17.76 25.19 0.16
C LEU A 254 18.25 25.93 -1.07
N ARG A 255 17.78 25.50 -2.24
CA ARG A 255 18.05 26.13 -3.52
C ARG A 255 16.78 26.23 -4.35
N CYS A 256 16.48 27.42 -4.84
CA CYS A 256 15.52 27.63 -5.91
C CYS A 256 16.29 27.71 -7.23
N ARG A 257 15.98 26.83 -8.17
CA ARG A 257 16.64 26.78 -9.48
C ARG A 257 15.65 27.12 -10.59
N LEU A 258 16.07 27.98 -11.51
CA LEU A 258 15.34 28.29 -12.74
C LEU A 258 15.45 27.11 -13.72
N LEU A 259 14.32 26.62 -14.19
CA LEU A 259 14.22 25.54 -15.17
C LEU A 259 14.09 26.10 -16.59
N GLU A 260 14.33 25.23 -17.56
CA GLU A 260 13.91 25.47 -18.95
C GLU A 260 12.38 25.58 -18.99
N PRO A 261 11.80 26.66 -19.53
CA PRO A 261 10.34 26.77 -19.65
C PRO A 261 9.76 25.68 -20.56
N GLU A 262 8.66 25.06 -20.15
CA GLU A 262 7.92 24.11 -20.97
C GLU A 262 7.23 24.80 -22.17
N PRO A 263 6.86 24.07 -23.24
CA PRO A 263 6.09 24.64 -24.35
C PRO A 263 4.82 25.35 -23.85
N GLY A 264 4.68 26.64 -24.18
CA GLY A 264 3.55 27.49 -23.74
C GLY A 264 3.65 28.01 -22.30
N GLN A 265 4.75 27.73 -21.59
CA GLN A 265 5.06 28.33 -20.29
C GLN A 265 6.00 29.53 -20.51
N PRO A 266 5.62 30.74 -20.10
CA PRO A 266 6.47 31.90 -20.32
C PRO A 266 7.54 32.02 -19.21
N GLY A 267 8.74 32.45 -19.59
CA GLY A 267 9.91 32.56 -18.70
C GLY A 267 10.08 33.96 -18.11
N TYR A 268 11.10 34.12 -17.24
CA TYR A 268 11.47 35.42 -16.70
C TYR A 268 12.24 36.24 -17.74
N VAL A 269 11.76 37.45 -18.04
CA VAL A 269 12.47 38.41 -18.90
C VAL A 269 13.48 39.23 -18.08
N ALA A 270 13.21 39.45 -16.80
CA ALA A 270 14.09 40.11 -15.84
C ALA A 270 14.08 39.35 -14.50
N PRO A 271 15.16 39.38 -13.71
CA PRO A 271 15.23 38.66 -12.46
C PRO A 271 14.31 39.31 -11.41
N PRO A 272 13.49 38.52 -10.70
CA PRO A 272 12.80 39.04 -9.52
C PRO A 272 13.81 39.39 -8.43
N THR A 273 13.47 40.36 -7.58
CA THR A 273 14.34 40.76 -6.47
C THR A 273 13.68 40.47 -5.12
N VAL A 274 14.48 40.01 -4.16
CA VAL A 274 14.09 39.81 -2.76
C VAL A 274 14.75 40.88 -1.91
N ARG A 275 13.95 41.59 -1.12
CA ARG A 275 14.40 42.64 -0.20
C ARG A 275 14.60 42.11 1.22
N ARG A 276 13.81 41.11 1.61
CA ARG A 276 13.86 40.50 2.94
C ARG A 276 13.38 39.06 2.86
N ILE A 277 14.00 38.21 3.66
CA ILE A 277 13.63 36.83 3.83
C ILE A 277 13.65 36.48 5.32
N SER A 278 12.74 35.62 5.74
CA SER A 278 12.82 34.91 7.00
C SER A 278 12.43 33.46 6.77
N ALA A 279 13.08 32.55 7.50
CA ALA A 279 12.78 31.13 7.46
C ALA A 279 12.44 30.65 8.87
N PHE A 280 11.44 29.77 8.99
CA PHE A 280 11.15 29.09 10.25
C PHE A 280 10.43 27.76 10.03
N THR A 281 10.66 26.81 10.94
CA THR A 281 10.01 25.49 10.91
C THR A 281 8.62 25.57 11.53
N ILE A 282 7.63 24.98 10.87
CA ILE A 282 6.23 24.93 11.34
C ILE A 282 5.69 23.50 11.51
N GLY A 283 6.53 22.48 11.30
CA GLY A 283 6.10 21.10 11.38
C GLY A 283 7.14 20.10 10.87
N GLY A 284 6.75 18.84 10.84
CA GLY A 284 7.56 17.77 10.25
C GLY A 284 6.71 16.58 9.82
N THR A 285 7.27 15.77 8.93
CA THR A 285 6.58 14.66 8.29
C THR A 285 7.25 13.32 8.60
N VAL A 286 6.46 12.36 9.08
CA VAL A 286 6.93 11.01 9.41
C VAL A 286 5.99 9.97 8.82
N GLU A 287 6.55 8.81 8.49
CA GLU A 287 5.75 7.70 7.98
C GLU A 287 4.96 7.07 9.12
N ALA A 288 3.71 6.75 8.83
CA ALA A 288 2.81 6.02 9.71
C ALA A 288 2.18 4.85 8.94
N ALA A 289 1.90 3.76 9.66
CA ALA A 289 1.26 2.57 9.13
C ALA A 289 -0.04 2.27 9.89
N HIS A 290 -1.05 1.73 9.20
CA HIS A 290 -2.31 1.27 9.78
C HIS A 290 -2.07 0.02 10.64
N ALA A 291 -1.62 0.26 11.85
CA ALA A 291 -1.41 -0.75 12.86
C ALA A 291 -1.45 -0.09 14.24
N GLU A 292 -1.99 -0.81 15.22
CA GLU A 292 -1.92 -0.47 16.63
C GLU A 292 -0.78 -1.23 17.28
N THR A 293 -0.06 -0.59 18.21
CA THR A 293 1.04 -1.25 18.93
C THR A 293 0.54 -1.84 20.24
N VAL A 294 0.69 -3.15 20.39
CA VAL A 294 0.52 -3.86 21.67
C VAL A 294 1.89 -3.97 22.32
N ARG A 295 2.00 -3.66 23.61
CA ARG A 295 3.26 -3.74 24.36
C ARG A 295 3.09 -4.59 25.61
N GLU A 296 4.15 -5.31 25.96
CA GLU A 296 4.27 -6.03 27.24
C GLU A 296 3.09 -7.00 27.49
N GLU A 297 2.59 -7.66 26.44
CA GLU A 297 1.47 -8.60 26.57
C GLU A 297 1.96 -9.88 27.24
N VAL A 298 1.43 -10.19 28.43
CA VAL A 298 1.75 -11.42 29.15
C VAL A 298 0.88 -12.56 28.62
N LEU A 299 1.53 -13.61 28.09
CA LEU A 299 0.84 -14.78 27.54
C LEU A 299 0.51 -15.81 28.61
N GLY A 300 1.33 -15.89 29.66
CA GLY A 300 1.14 -16.80 30.79
C GLY A 300 2.44 -17.44 31.25
N PRO A 301 2.41 -18.24 32.32
CA PRO A 301 3.56 -19.02 32.76
C PRO A 301 3.78 -20.22 31.85
N SER A 302 5.04 -20.57 31.60
CA SER A 302 5.37 -21.81 30.89
C SER A 302 5.03 -23.05 31.71
N GLU A 303 4.52 -24.08 31.05
CA GLU A 303 4.30 -25.40 31.66
C GLU A 303 5.58 -26.24 31.76
N GLY A 304 6.65 -25.83 31.07
CA GLY A 304 7.91 -26.58 31.01
C GLY A 304 7.88 -27.80 30.11
N VAL A 305 6.93 -27.87 29.17
CA VAL A 305 6.78 -29.00 28.24
C VAL A 305 7.20 -28.61 26.82
N PRO A 306 7.89 -29.50 26.06
CA PRO A 306 8.18 -29.27 24.65
C PRO A 306 6.89 -29.10 23.83
N GLY A 307 6.94 -28.27 22.78
CA GLY A 307 5.81 -28.08 21.88
C GLY A 307 4.63 -27.29 22.47
N GLN A 308 4.81 -26.63 23.63
CA GLN A 308 3.78 -25.77 24.21
C GLN A 308 3.46 -24.58 23.29
N SER A 309 2.21 -24.11 23.35
CA SER A 309 1.70 -23.04 22.51
C SER A 309 1.00 -21.97 23.36
N PHE A 310 1.07 -20.72 22.90
CA PHE A 310 0.38 -19.58 23.49
C PHE A 310 -0.43 -18.84 22.43
N GLN A 311 -1.45 -18.12 22.89
CA GLN A 311 -2.38 -17.39 22.03
C GLN A 311 -2.28 -15.89 22.35
N LEU A 312 -2.03 -15.06 21.32
CA LEU A 312 -2.11 -13.61 21.44
C LEU A 312 -3.56 -13.15 21.60
N ALA A 313 -3.77 -12.09 22.36
CA ALA A 313 -5.08 -11.50 22.62
C ALA A 313 -5.64 -10.72 21.42
N ARG A 314 -4.77 -10.15 20.57
CA ARG A 314 -5.18 -9.27 19.45
C ARG A 314 -4.57 -9.68 18.10
N PRO A 315 -4.89 -10.87 17.56
CA PRO A 315 -4.59 -11.18 16.17
C PRO A 315 -5.46 -10.32 15.23
N PRO A 316 -5.04 -10.12 13.96
CA PRO A 316 -3.82 -10.61 13.33
C PRO A 316 -2.59 -9.72 13.62
N VAL A 317 -1.39 -10.32 13.54
CA VAL A 317 -0.10 -9.64 13.69
C VAL A 317 0.40 -9.14 12.34
N VAL A 318 0.58 -7.84 12.22
CA VAL A 318 1.14 -7.18 11.04
C VAL A 318 2.66 -7.44 11.00
N PRO A 319 3.27 -7.66 9.82
CA PRO A 319 4.72 -7.79 9.69
C PRO A 319 5.50 -6.65 10.34
N GLY A 320 6.49 -7.00 11.17
CA GLY A 320 7.32 -6.07 11.92
C GLY A 320 8.07 -6.78 13.06
N ASP A 321 8.65 -5.99 13.96
CA ASP A 321 9.35 -6.51 15.14
C ASP A 321 8.39 -7.32 16.03
N PHE A 322 8.79 -8.56 16.33
CA PHE A 322 8.07 -9.47 17.21
C PHE A 322 9.09 -10.23 18.06
N VAL A 323 9.13 -9.92 19.35
CA VAL A 323 10.09 -10.54 20.28
C VAL A 323 9.33 -11.11 21.46
N ILE A 324 9.51 -12.42 21.69
CA ILE A 324 9.07 -13.11 22.89
C ILE A 324 10.16 -12.99 23.94
N GLU A 325 9.75 -12.67 25.15
CA GLU A 325 10.61 -12.61 26.31
C GLU A 325 10.13 -13.63 27.34
N VAL A 326 11.06 -14.43 27.85
CA VAL A 326 10.81 -15.40 28.92
C VAL A 326 11.64 -15.00 30.13
N ALA A 327 11.00 -14.85 31.29
CA ALA A 327 11.71 -14.48 32.50
C ALA A 327 12.62 -15.61 33.01
N ASP A 328 13.84 -15.25 33.39
CA ASP A 328 14.78 -16.14 34.05
C ASP A 328 14.52 -16.12 35.57
N VAL A 329 13.98 -17.23 36.06
CA VAL A 329 13.58 -17.37 37.46
C VAL A 329 14.79 -17.59 38.40
N GLU A 330 15.96 -18.00 37.89
CA GLU A 330 17.16 -18.27 38.68
C GLU A 330 18.15 -17.08 38.69
N ALA A 331 18.25 -16.32 37.60
CA ALA A 331 19.24 -15.24 37.46
C ALA A 331 18.83 -13.89 38.10
N GLY A 332 17.61 -13.77 38.64
CA GLY A 332 17.12 -12.54 39.25
C GLY A 332 16.69 -11.50 38.21
N SER A 333 15.38 -11.43 37.96
CA SER A 333 14.67 -10.41 37.15
C SER A 333 15.17 -10.16 35.71
N GLY A 334 15.90 -11.09 35.09
CA GLY A 334 16.29 -10.98 33.70
C GLY A 334 15.22 -11.52 32.76
N TRP A 335 14.98 -10.85 31.64
CA TRP A 335 14.20 -11.39 30.52
C TRP A 335 15.15 -11.93 29.45
N ALA A 336 14.87 -13.12 28.95
CA ALA A 336 15.58 -13.74 27.84
C ALA A 336 14.80 -13.54 26.55
N ASP A 337 15.45 -12.98 25.53
CA ASP A 337 14.87 -12.83 24.19
C ASP A 337 14.85 -14.17 23.46
N TRP A 338 13.73 -14.44 22.79
CA TRP A 338 13.53 -15.58 21.91
C TRP A 338 13.34 -15.09 20.48
N THR A 339 14.02 -15.76 19.55
CA THR A 339 14.08 -15.40 18.14
C THR A 339 12.98 -16.12 17.38
N ARG A 340 12.23 -15.36 16.57
CA ARG A 340 11.25 -15.93 15.64
C ARG A 340 11.97 -16.60 14.47
N VAL A 341 11.62 -17.85 14.21
CA VAL A 341 12.02 -18.63 13.03
C VAL A 341 10.77 -19.05 12.24
N ASP A 342 10.96 -19.46 10.98
CA ASP A 342 9.85 -19.95 10.14
C ASP A 342 9.41 -21.36 10.55
N ASP A 343 10.39 -22.21 10.85
CA ASP A 343 10.25 -23.59 11.31
C ASP A 343 11.39 -24.00 12.25
N PHE A 344 11.24 -25.14 12.92
CA PHE A 344 12.20 -25.65 13.90
C PHE A 344 13.22 -26.66 13.33
N ALA A 345 13.23 -26.95 12.03
CA ALA A 345 14.02 -28.05 11.46
C ALA A 345 15.53 -27.90 11.68
N HIS A 346 16.01 -26.65 11.78
CA HIS A 346 17.42 -26.32 12.01
C HIS A 346 17.70 -25.84 13.43
N SER A 347 16.72 -25.88 14.33
CA SER A 347 16.86 -25.47 15.72
C SER A 347 17.51 -26.57 16.56
N GLY A 348 18.58 -26.23 17.27
CA GLY A 348 19.20 -27.05 18.30
C GLY A 348 18.43 -27.03 19.63
N PRO A 349 18.81 -27.89 20.59
CA PRO A 349 18.13 -28.01 21.88
C PRO A 349 18.26 -26.78 22.78
N ASP A 350 19.30 -25.97 22.59
CA ASP A 350 19.55 -24.75 23.38
C ASP A 350 19.07 -23.46 22.67
N ASP A 351 18.61 -23.59 21.43
CA ASP A 351 18.20 -22.44 20.62
C ASP A 351 16.86 -21.89 21.11
N ARG A 352 16.86 -20.62 21.49
CA ARG A 352 15.66 -19.91 21.96
C ARG A 352 14.79 -19.48 20.79
N HIS A 353 14.23 -20.48 20.10
CA HIS A 353 13.44 -20.27 18.90
C HIS A 353 11.95 -20.43 19.17
N ILE A 354 11.14 -19.59 18.52
CA ILE A 354 9.68 -19.68 18.48
C ILE A 354 9.20 -19.58 17.03
N THR A 355 8.04 -20.14 16.75
CA THR A 355 7.30 -19.85 15.51
C THR A 355 6.04 -19.04 15.86
N LEU A 356 5.62 -18.18 14.94
CA LEU A 356 4.38 -17.40 15.05
C LEU A 356 3.53 -17.65 13.81
N ASP A 357 2.27 -18.02 14.00
CA ASP A 357 1.22 -17.82 12.98
C ASP A 357 0.64 -16.40 13.16
N PRO A 358 0.92 -15.47 12.24
CA PRO A 358 0.48 -14.09 12.41
C PRO A 358 -1.04 -13.92 12.22
N ASN A 359 -1.74 -14.84 11.55
CA ASN A 359 -3.19 -14.72 11.35
C ASN A 359 -3.96 -15.10 12.60
N SER A 360 -3.66 -16.28 13.15
CA SER A 360 -4.29 -16.73 14.39
C SER A 360 -3.69 -16.05 15.61
N GLY A 361 -2.44 -15.59 15.55
CA GLY A 361 -1.69 -15.12 16.71
C GLY A 361 -1.18 -16.25 17.60
N ARG A 362 -1.08 -17.47 17.07
CA ARG A 362 -0.53 -18.62 17.81
C ARG A 362 0.99 -18.57 17.81
N VAL A 363 1.58 -18.64 19.01
CA VAL A 363 3.04 -18.73 19.23
C VAL A 363 3.36 -20.14 19.69
N ASP A 364 4.23 -20.83 18.99
CA ASP A 364 4.66 -22.19 19.33
C ASP A 364 6.13 -22.22 19.75
N PHE A 365 6.43 -23.09 20.70
CA PHE A 365 7.79 -23.43 21.14
C PHE A 365 8.23 -24.75 20.51
N GLY A 366 9.55 -24.95 20.44
CA GLY A 366 10.17 -26.12 19.83
C GLY A 366 9.61 -27.46 20.36
N PRO A 367 9.22 -28.40 19.49
CA PRO A 367 8.76 -29.72 19.91
C PRO A 367 9.94 -30.63 20.30
N ALA A 368 9.63 -31.75 20.96
CA ALA A 368 10.56 -32.87 21.13
C ALA A 368 10.03 -34.08 20.36
N VAL A 369 10.87 -34.69 19.54
CA VAL A 369 10.53 -35.87 18.74
C VAL A 369 11.32 -37.06 19.27
N ARG A 370 10.64 -38.21 19.42
CA ARG A 370 11.30 -39.45 19.83
C ARG A 370 12.00 -40.09 18.62
N GLU A 371 13.28 -40.39 18.77
CA GLU A 371 14.08 -41.07 17.75
C GLU A 371 13.95 -42.60 17.85
N GLN A 372 14.47 -43.32 16.85
CA GLN A 372 14.37 -44.78 16.76
C GLN A 372 15.02 -45.51 17.94
N ASP A 373 16.04 -44.90 18.55
CA ASP A 373 16.74 -45.41 19.73
C ASP A 373 15.97 -45.14 21.05
N GLY A 374 14.81 -44.47 20.97
CA GLY A 374 13.99 -44.09 22.11
C GLY A 374 14.40 -42.79 22.80
N SER A 375 15.49 -42.14 22.37
CA SER A 375 15.91 -40.83 22.85
C SER A 375 14.94 -39.73 22.38
N LEU A 376 14.93 -38.60 23.11
CA LEU A 376 14.14 -37.43 22.74
C LEU A 376 15.09 -36.37 22.16
N ARG A 377 14.87 -36.02 20.90
CA ARG A 377 15.54 -34.88 20.27
C ARG A 377 14.68 -33.64 20.39
N HIS A 378 15.25 -32.57 20.91
CA HIS A 378 14.61 -31.27 21.06
C HIS A 378 14.92 -30.38 19.86
N TYR A 379 13.90 -29.71 19.32
CA TYR A 379 13.99 -28.78 18.20
C TYR A 379 13.76 -27.34 18.68
N GLY A 380 14.57 -26.91 19.65
CA GLY A 380 14.44 -25.64 20.36
C GLY A 380 14.45 -25.82 21.87
N ALA A 381 14.89 -24.77 22.57
CA ALA A 381 14.87 -24.70 24.01
C ALA A 381 13.44 -24.76 24.56
N VAL A 382 13.29 -25.34 25.75
CA VAL A 382 12.02 -25.38 26.47
C VAL A 382 12.11 -24.41 27.66
N PRO A 383 11.28 -23.36 27.71
CA PRO A 383 11.20 -22.49 28.89
C PRO A 383 10.95 -23.31 30.15
N ARG A 384 11.56 -22.93 31.27
CA ARG A 384 11.36 -23.66 32.53
C ARG A 384 9.93 -23.47 33.04
N LYS A 385 9.39 -24.52 33.67
CA LYS A 385 8.06 -24.47 34.29
C LYS A 385 7.94 -23.30 35.26
N GLY A 386 6.85 -22.54 35.14
CA GLY A 386 6.54 -21.37 35.96
C GLY A 386 7.15 -20.06 35.47
N SER A 387 8.04 -20.08 34.46
CA SER A 387 8.63 -18.86 33.89
C SER A 387 7.57 -18.04 33.16
N PRO A 388 7.33 -16.77 33.54
CA PRO A 388 6.46 -15.88 32.79
C PRO A 388 6.93 -15.70 31.34
N VAL A 389 6.00 -15.81 30.40
CA VAL A 389 6.20 -15.55 28.97
C VAL A 389 5.42 -14.30 28.59
N ARG A 390 6.07 -13.37 27.88
CA ARG A 390 5.43 -12.16 27.36
C ARG A 390 5.92 -11.82 25.96
N VAL A 391 5.18 -10.97 25.27
CA VAL A 391 5.62 -10.32 24.04
C VAL A 391 6.04 -8.89 24.39
N ARG A 392 7.27 -8.51 24.08
CA ARG A 392 7.79 -7.13 24.30
C ARG A 392 6.89 -6.11 23.58
N GLY A 393 6.58 -6.41 22.33
CA GLY A 393 5.55 -5.73 21.59
C GLY A 393 5.34 -6.33 20.21
N TYR A 394 4.15 -6.07 19.67
CA TYR A 394 3.79 -6.43 18.30
C TYR A 394 2.78 -5.43 17.76
N ARG A 395 2.61 -5.44 16.44
CA ARG A 395 1.65 -4.59 15.75
C ARG A 395 0.45 -5.43 15.31
N THR A 396 -0.74 -4.93 15.59
CA THR A 396 -2.01 -5.57 15.20
C THR A 396 -2.82 -4.65 14.29
N GLY A 397 -3.68 -5.23 13.47
CA GLY A 397 -4.49 -4.51 12.50
C GLY A 397 -4.09 -4.81 11.07
N GLY A 398 -3.80 -3.77 10.27
CA GLY A 398 -3.65 -3.90 8.82
C GLY A 398 -5.00 -4.05 8.11
N GLY A 399 -4.98 -4.56 6.89
CA GLY A 399 -6.20 -4.76 6.10
C GLY A 399 -6.56 -3.56 5.22
N ARG A 400 -7.55 -3.78 4.35
CA ARG A 400 -8.05 -2.80 3.37
C ARG A 400 -8.66 -1.57 4.03
N ARG A 401 -9.19 -1.70 5.24
CA ARG A 401 -9.73 -0.58 6.03
C ARG A 401 -8.67 0.48 6.33
N GLY A 402 -7.39 0.12 6.31
CA GLY A 402 -6.28 1.07 6.41
C GLY A 402 -6.12 1.98 5.19
N ASN A 403 -6.66 1.62 4.02
CA ASN A 403 -6.50 2.45 2.83
C ASN A 403 -7.39 3.68 2.93
N VAL A 404 -6.89 4.80 3.48
CA VAL A 404 -7.65 6.02 3.73
C VAL A 404 -7.31 7.13 2.73
N ALA A 405 -8.29 7.99 2.44
CA ALA A 405 -8.10 9.10 1.50
C ALA A 405 -7.14 10.17 2.05
N ARG A 406 -6.67 11.06 1.17
CA ARG A 406 -5.89 12.25 1.55
C ARG A 406 -6.66 13.08 2.58
N GLY A 407 -5.96 13.51 3.62
CA GLY A 407 -6.51 14.35 4.68
C GLY A 407 -7.54 13.64 5.56
N ALA A 408 -7.64 12.31 5.54
CA ALA A 408 -8.52 11.55 6.42
C ALA A 408 -7.97 11.44 7.86
N LEU A 409 -6.64 11.35 8.02
CA LEU A 409 -5.98 11.26 9.32
C LEU A 409 -5.85 12.65 9.94
N ARG A 410 -6.77 13.00 10.85
CA ARG A 410 -6.84 14.33 11.47
C ARG A 410 -6.81 14.32 13.01
N VAL A 411 -7.03 13.17 13.61
CA VAL A 411 -7.19 13.03 15.06
C VAL A 411 -5.87 12.58 15.67
N LEU A 412 -5.35 13.34 16.63
CA LEU A 412 -4.26 12.90 17.50
C LEU A 412 -4.86 12.08 18.65
N ARG A 413 -4.51 10.81 18.78
CA ARG A 413 -4.98 9.98 19.91
C ARG A 413 -4.19 10.25 21.19
N SER A 414 -2.93 10.64 21.05
CA SER A 414 -2.11 11.12 22.15
C SER A 414 -1.90 12.63 22.00
N SER A 415 -2.06 13.38 23.09
CA SER A 415 -1.71 14.80 23.10
C SER A 415 -0.20 14.96 22.95
N LEU A 416 0.21 15.70 21.92
CA LEU A 416 1.61 16.09 21.69
C LEU A 416 1.76 17.57 22.00
N PRO A 417 2.62 17.96 22.96
CA PRO A 417 2.89 19.37 23.24
C PRO A 417 3.29 20.13 21.98
N PHE A 418 2.81 21.37 21.86
CA PHE A 418 3.12 22.30 20.76
C PHE A 418 2.65 21.87 19.36
N VAL A 419 1.97 20.73 19.22
CA VAL A 419 1.37 20.29 17.95
C VAL A 419 -0.09 20.71 17.90
N ALA A 420 -0.47 21.49 16.90
CA ALA A 420 -1.85 21.97 16.72
C ALA A 420 -2.72 21.00 15.92
N ARG A 421 -2.17 20.34 14.90
CA ARG A 421 -2.92 19.40 14.04
C ARG A 421 -2.00 18.39 13.39
N VAL A 422 -2.60 17.29 12.93
CA VAL A 422 -1.97 16.28 12.09
C VAL A 422 -2.79 16.08 10.81
N GLU A 423 -2.12 15.83 9.69
CA GLU A 423 -2.77 15.50 8.43
C GLU A 423 -1.92 14.55 7.59
N ASN A 424 -2.56 13.64 6.84
CA ASN A 424 -1.89 12.92 5.75
C ASN A 424 -2.06 13.68 4.43
N ARG A 425 -0.95 14.06 3.80
CA ARG A 425 -0.98 14.85 2.56
C ARG A 425 -1.24 14.01 1.32
N ARG A 426 -1.01 12.70 1.41
CA ARG A 426 -1.25 11.68 0.40
C ARG A 426 -2.21 10.63 0.96
N PRO A 427 -2.93 9.86 0.12
CA PRO A 427 -3.70 8.72 0.60
C PRO A 427 -2.79 7.71 1.33
N ALA A 428 -3.38 6.90 2.19
CA ALA A 428 -2.73 5.70 2.70
C ALA A 428 -3.09 4.51 1.81
N LEU A 429 -2.08 3.75 1.41
CA LEU A 429 -2.19 2.66 0.45
C LEU A 429 -1.38 1.45 0.93
N GLY A 430 -1.63 0.29 0.33
CA GLY A 430 -0.92 -0.96 0.64
C GLY A 430 -1.57 -1.82 1.71
N GLY A 431 -2.73 -1.43 2.24
CA GLY A 431 -3.50 -2.24 3.17
C GLY A 431 -4.25 -3.36 2.45
N VAL A 432 -3.99 -4.61 2.80
CA VAL A 432 -4.68 -5.78 2.24
C VAL A 432 -5.09 -6.71 3.36
N ASP A 433 -6.33 -7.22 3.27
CA ASP A 433 -6.89 -8.14 4.26
C ASP A 433 -6.11 -9.47 4.26
N GLY A 434 -6.11 -10.15 5.41
CA GLY A 434 -5.53 -11.48 5.51
C GLY A 434 -6.20 -12.44 4.54
N GLU A 435 -5.43 -13.43 4.08
CA GLU A 435 -5.92 -14.39 3.11
C GLU A 435 -7.08 -15.22 3.69
N THR A 436 -8.14 -15.39 2.91
CA THR A 436 -9.26 -16.25 3.31
C THR A 436 -8.90 -17.72 3.13
N VAL A 437 -9.53 -18.60 3.92
CA VAL A 437 -9.38 -20.06 3.78
C VAL A 437 -9.72 -20.52 2.36
N GLU A 438 -10.74 -19.94 1.73
CA GLU A 438 -11.12 -20.24 0.34
C GLU A 438 -10.01 -19.92 -0.66
N SER A 439 -9.34 -18.77 -0.49
CA SER A 439 -8.20 -18.38 -1.33
C SER A 439 -7.01 -19.32 -1.12
N ALA A 440 -6.72 -19.65 0.14
CA ALA A 440 -5.66 -20.59 0.50
C ALA A 440 -5.90 -22.00 -0.05
N ARG A 441 -7.15 -22.45 -0.17
CA ARG A 441 -7.50 -23.73 -0.80
C ARG A 441 -7.14 -23.78 -2.28
N VAL A 442 -7.23 -22.66 -2.98
CA VAL A 442 -6.82 -22.53 -4.39
C VAL A 442 -5.29 -22.45 -4.49
N ARG A 443 -4.67 -21.70 -3.60
CA ARG A 443 -3.21 -21.48 -3.57
C ARG A 443 -2.41 -22.70 -3.14
N GLY A 444 -2.87 -23.45 -2.13
CA GLY A 444 -2.12 -24.55 -1.52
C GLY A 444 -1.55 -25.58 -2.53
N PRO A 445 -2.36 -26.11 -3.47
CA PRO A 445 -1.86 -26.98 -4.53
C PRO A 445 -0.84 -26.32 -5.47
N MET A 446 -0.93 -25.00 -5.66
CA MET A 446 0.01 -24.25 -6.49
C MET A 446 1.37 -24.11 -5.78
N THR A 447 1.38 -23.87 -4.47
CA THR A 447 2.62 -23.87 -3.66
C THR A 447 3.33 -25.22 -3.69
N LEU A 448 2.58 -26.32 -3.64
CA LEU A 448 3.16 -27.67 -3.78
C LEU A 448 3.81 -27.91 -5.15
N ARG A 449 3.36 -27.23 -6.20
CA ARG A 449 3.96 -27.33 -7.54
C ARG A 449 5.26 -26.55 -7.64
N THR A 450 5.36 -25.38 -6.99
CA THR A 450 6.54 -24.53 -7.06
C THR A 450 7.67 -24.98 -6.12
N LEU A 451 7.34 -25.67 -5.01
CA LEU A 451 8.30 -26.09 -3.98
C LEU A 451 9.22 -24.94 -3.52
N HIS A 452 8.66 -23.72 -3.45
CA HIS A 452 9.37 -22.48 -3.15
C HIS A 452 10.57 -22.16 -4.05
N ARG A 453 10.57 -22.60 -5.32
CA ARG A 453 11.59 -22.25 -6.32
C ARG A 453 10.97 -21.50 -7.49
N ALA A 454 11.63 -20.44 -7.95
CA ALA A 454 11.16 -19.60 -9.05
C ALA A 454 11.74 -20.12 -10.38
N VAL A 455 11.14 -21.13 -11.01
CA VAL A 455 11.72 -21.76 -12.21
C VAL A 455 11.01 -21.31 -13.49
N VAL A 456 9.68 -21.39 -13.52
CA VAL A 456 8.86 -20.94 -14.66
C VAL A 456 8.21 -19.58 -14.36
N PRO A 457 7.77 -18.81 -15.38
CA PRO A 457 7.20 -17.47 -15.16
C PRO A 457 6.09 -17.41 -14.10
N HIS A 458 5.25 -18.43 -14.07
CA HIS A 458 4.17 -18.53 -13.09
C HIS A 458 4.69 -18.68 -11.64
N ASP A 459 5.84 -19.33 -11.43
CA ASP A 459 6.43 -19.47 -10.10
C ASP A 459 6.91 -18.12 -9.57
N TYR A 460 7.49 -17.28 -10.44
CA TYR A 460 7.89 -15.91 -10.10
C TYR A 460 6.69 -15.06 -9.68
N GLU A 461 5.58 -15.16 -10.41
CA GLU A 461 4.34 -14.43 -10.06
C GLU A 461 3.79 -14.87 -8.71
N LEU A 462 3.77 -16.18 -8.43
CA LEU A 462 3.26 -16.73 -7.19
C LEU A 462 4.15 -16.33 -6.00
N LEU A 463 5.47 -16.49 -6.13
CA LEU A 463 6.44 -16.15 -5.09
C LEU A 463 6.46 -14.64 -4.77
N ALA A 464 6.30 -13.79 -5.78
CA ALA A 464 6.22 -12.36 -5.57
C ALA A 464 4.97 -11.94 -4.79
N ARG A 465 3.82 -12.59 -5.04
CA ARG A 465 2.56 -12.32 -4.31
C ARG A 465 2.63 -12.71 -2.83
N GLU A 466 3.53 -13.61 -2.44
CA GLU A 466 3.68 -14.00 -1.02
C GLU A 466 4.21 -12.83 -0.18
N VAL A 467 5.10 -12.02 -0.75
CA VAL A 467 5.77 -10.91 -0.05
C VAL A 467 5.21 -9.54 -0.38
N ALA A 468 4.46 -9.42 -1.48
CA ALA A 468 3.75 -8.22 -1.88
C ALA A 468 2.24 -8.49 -2.01
N PRO A 469 1.54 -8.73 -0.89
CA PRO A 469 0.07 -8.85 -0.87
C PRO A 469 -0.63 -7.58 -1.38
N ASP A 470 0.02 -6.42 -1.29
CA ASP A 470 -0.43 -5.15 -1.88
C ASP A 470 -0.33 -5.11 -3.40
N ALA A 471 0.35 -6.06 -4.05
CA ALA A 471 0.37 -6.19 -5.50
C ALA A 471 -0.95 -6.82 -6.01
N ALA A 472 -1.84 -5.99 -6.56
CA ALA A 472 -3.06 -6.46 -7.19
C ALA A 472 -2.76 -7.40 -8.37
N ARG A 473 -1.80 -7.03 -9.21
CA ARG A 473 -1.36 -7.84 -10.36
C ARG A 473 0.15 -7.96 -10.38
N VAL A 474 0.61 -9.18 -10.60
CA VAL A 474 2.01 -9.47 -10.89
C VAL A 474 2.04 -10.23 -12.20
N HIS A 475 2.84 -9.76 -13.15
CA HIS A 475 2.97 -10.40 -14.46
C HIS A 475 4.44 -10.64 -14.79
N CYS A 476 4.80 -11.90 -14.97
CA CYS A 476 6.15 -12.32 -15.30
C CYS A 476 6.32 -12.46 -16.82
N VAL A 477 7.37 -11.82 -17.31
CA VAL A 477 7.73 -11.77 -18.72
C VAL A 477 9.15 -12.34 -18.88
N PRO A 478 9.33 -13.42 -19.65
CA PRO A 478 10.66 -13.87 -20.01
C PRO A 478 11.29 -12.84 -20.97
N VAL A 479 12.49 -12.37 -20.63
CA VAL A 479 13.25 -11.49 -21.53
C VAL A 479 13.72 -12.31 -22.72
N GLY A 480 13.57 -11.75 -23.92
CA GLY A 480 13.75 -12.45 -25.21
C GLY A 480 15.17 -12.98 -25.47
N ARG A 481 15.37 -13.58 -26.65
CA ARG A 481 16.55 -14.36 -27.06
C ARG A 481 17.84 -13.56 -27.37
N ASP A 482 17.85 -12.25 -27.17
CA ASP A 482 19.03 -11.40 -27.43
C ASP A 482 19.93 -11.27 -26.19
N ALA A 483 20.86 -10.31 -26.14
CA ALA A 483 21.95 -10.17 -25.14
C ALA A 483 21.55 -10.18 -23.65
N GLU A 484 20.25 -10.21 -23.35
CA GLU A 484 19.64 -10.38 -22.03
C GLU A 484 19.07 -11.81 -21.81
N ALA A 485 19.53 -12.80 -22.57
CA ALA A 485 19.13 -14.20 -22.44
C ALA A 485 19.29 -14.70 -20.99
N GLY A 486 18.22 -15.27 -20.44
CA GLY A 486 18.14 -15.68 -19.03
C GLY A 486 17.61 -14.60 -18.08
N GLY A 487 17.17 -13.46 -18.60
CA GLY A 487 16.46 -12.43 -17.85
C GLY A 487 14.97 -12.74 -17.65
N VAL A 488 14.45 -12.38 -16.48
CA VAL A 488 13.04 -12.44 -16.10
C VAL A 488 12.64 -11.04 -15.64
N ARG A 489 11.66 -10.44 -16.32
CA ARG A 489 11.06 -9.16 -15.93
C ARG A 489 9.74 -9.44 -15.21
N LEU A 490 9.58 -8.85 -14.04
CA LEU A 490 8.39 -9.00 -13.22
C LEU A 490 7.72 -7.63 -13.07
N LEU A 491 6.56 -7.50 -13.70
CA LEU A 491 5.76 -6.28 -13.71
C LEU A 491 4.81 -6.29 -12.52
N VAL A 492 4.95 -5.32 -11.64
CA VAL A 492 4.16 -5.23 -10.39
C VAL A 492 3.17 -4.06 -10.49
N VAL A 493 1.90 -4.36 -10.27
CA VAL A 493 0.80 -3.39 -10.23
C VAL A 493 0.22 -3.38 -8.82
N PRO A 494 0.26 -2.26 -8.09
CA PRO A 494 -0.22 -2.18 -6.73
C PRO A 494 -1.77 -2.14 -6.67
N SER A 495 -2.29 -2.40 -5.49
CA SER A 495 -3.71 -2.29 -5.16
C SER A 495 -4.09 -0.81 -5.02
N GLY A 496 -4.51 -0.19 -6.12
CA GLY A 496 -5.09 1.16 -6.11
C GLY A 496 -6.47 1.17 -5.44
N ARG A 497 -6.82 2.26 -4.74
CA ARG A 497 -8.12 2.38 -4.05
C ARG A 497 -9.22 2.77 -5.04
N GLY A 498 -8.90 3.71 -5.94
CA GLY A 498 -9.91 4.43 -6.70
C GLY A 498 -10.75 5.36 -5.82
N ASP A 499 -11.34 6.39 -6.42
CA ASP A 499 -12.36 7.22 -5.77
C ASP A 499 -13.77 6.63 -5.94
N GLU A 500 -14.80 7.35 -5.48
CA GLU A 500 -16.21 6.93 -5.58
C GLU A 500 -16.68 6.70 -7.03
N GLN A 501 -16.01 7.30 -8.01
CA GLN A 501 -16.26 7.16 -9.45
C GLN A 501 -15.39 6.07 -10.08
N GLY A 502 -14.61 5.34 -9.27
CA GLY A 502 -13.68 4.32 -9.72
C GLY A 502 -12.41 4.86 -10.39
N ARG A 503 -12.16 6.18 -10.31
CA ARG A 503 -10.95 6.80 -10.87
C ARG A 503 -9.77 6.53 -9.95
N ILE A 504 -8.75 5.87 -10.49
CA ILE A 504 -7.48 5.62 -9.81
C ILE A 504 -6.48 6.71 -10.24
N ARG A 505 -5.83 7.36 -9.28
CA ARG A 505 -4.76 8.33 -9.59
C ARG A 505 -3.49 7.60 -9.98
N PHE A 506 -2.69 8.19 -10.86
CA PHE A 506 -1.48 7.52 -11.38
C PHE A 506 -0.46 7.23 -10.28
N ASP A 507 -0.33 8.09 -9.28
CA ASP A 507 0.55 7.87 -8.13
C ASP A 507 0.15 6.65 -7.29
N GLU A 508 -1.12 6.23 -7.34
CA GLU A 508 -1.60 5.00 -6.69
C GLU A 508 -1.24 3.73 -7.47
N LEU A 509 -0.87 3.86 -8.76
CA LEU A 509 -0.48 2.75 -9.63
C LEU A 509 1.04 2.51 -9.67
N ILE A 510 1.82 3.33 -8.97
CA ILE A 510 3.27 3.16 -8.84
C ILE A 510 3.56 2.37 -7.55
N PRO A 511 4.11 1.15 -7.61
CA PRO A 511 4.53 0.41 -6.43
C PRO A 511 5.56 1.19 -5.61
N PRO A 512 5.49 1.15 -4.27
CA PRO A 512 6.54 1.68 -3.41
C PRO A 512 7.89 1.00 -3.70
N PRO A 513 9.04 1.72 -3.65
CA PRO A 513 10.36 1.13 -3.86
C PRO A 513 10.67 -0.04 -2.92
N ASP A 514 10.28 0.08 -1.66
CA ASP A 514 10.47 -0.97 -0.64
C ASP A 514 9.77 -2.29 -1.03
N THR A 515 8.57 -2.21 -1.62
CA THR A 515 7.84 -3.40 -2.10
C THR A 515 8.62 -4.09 -3.23
N LEU A 516 9.17 -3.31 -4.18
CA LEU A 516 9.97 -3.86 -5.29
C LEU A 516 11.27 -4.50 -4.78
N GLU A 517 11.94 -3.87 -3.80
CA GLU A 517 13.15 -4.42 -3.18
C GLU A 517 12.86 -5.71 -2.39
N GLN A 518 11.74 -5.75 -1.66
CA GLN A 518 11.31 -6.92 -0.91
C GLN A 518 11.04 -8.11 -1.84
N ILE A 519 10.32 -7.89 -2.94
CA ILE A 519 10.11 -8.92 -3.98
C ILE A 519 11.44 -9.37 -4.56
N THR A 520 12.33 -8.42 -4.90
CA THR A 520 13.63 -8.72 -5.50
C THR A 520 14.46 -9.62 -4.59
N ARG A 521 14.59 -9.26 -3.30
CA ARG A 521 15.32 -10.06 -2.30
C ARG A 521 14.74 -11.45 -2.14
N HIS A 522 13.41 -11.55 -2.05
CA HIS A 522 12.71 -12.82 -1.88
C HIS A 522 12.92 -13.77 -3.06
N LEU A 523 12.89 -13.24 -4.29
CA LEU A 523 13.13 -14.01 -5.51
C LEU A 523 14.61 -14.36 -5.71
N ASP A 524 15.54 -13.50 -5.26
CA ASP A 524 16.98 -13.74 -5.38
C ASP A 524 17.42 -15.01 -4.62
N GLU A 525 16.82 -15.28 -3.46
CA GLU A 525 17.05 -16.50 -2.68
C GLU A 525 16.48 -17.78 -3.33
N ARG A 526 15.55 -17.64 -4.28
CA ARG A 526 14.71 -18.74 -4.81
C ARG A 526 14.87 -18.98 -6.32
N ARG A 527 15.60 -18.11 -7.02
CA ARG A 527 15.85 -18.22 -8.46
C ARG A 527 16.97 -19.24 -8.77
N PRO A 528 16.97 -19.83 -9.98
CA PRO A 528 18.12 -20.56 -10.49
C PRO A 528 19.37 -19.68 -10.55
N ILE A 529 20.52 -20.28 -10.25
CA ILE A 529 21.81 -19.62 -10.41
C ILE A 529 21.96 -19.19 -11.88
N GLY A 530 22.26 -17.91 -12.10
CA GLY A 530 22.42 -17.32 -13.43
C GLY A 530 21.18 -16.63 -14.02
N ALA A 531 19.97 -16.86 -13.49
CA ALA A 531 18.76 -16.18 -13.96
C ALA A 531 18.74 -14.72 -13.47
N ARG A 532 18.64 -13.71 -14.34
CA ARG A 532 18.60 -12.30 -13.89
C ARG A 532 17.17 -11.86 -13.66
N VAL A 533 16.82 -11.39 -12.46
CA VAL A 533 15.46 -10.94 -12.14
C VAL A 533 15.42 -9.43 -12.07
N MET A 534 14.47 -8.82 -12.76
CA MET A 534 14.22 -7.38 -12.75
C MET A 534 12.77 -7.14 -12.34
N VAL A 535 12.56 -6.43 -11.24
CA VAL A 535 11.23 -6.15 -10.69
C VAL A 535 10.94 -4.66 -10.88
N GLU A 536 9.88 -4.33 -11.60
CA GLU A 536 9.58 -2.96 -12.01
C GLU A 536 8.07 -2.73 -12.19
N PRO A 537 7.57 -1.47 -12.15
CA PRO A 537 6.22 -1.17 -12.60
C PRO A 537 6.08 -1.37 -14.11
N PRO A 538 4.88 -1.71 -14.63
CA PRO A 538 4.64 -1.70 -16.06
C PRO A 538 4.59 -0.27 -16.61
N PHE A 539 4.77 -0.15 -17.93
CA PHE A 539 4.50 1.10 -18.62
C PHE A 539 2.99 1.36 -18.67
N TYR A 540 2.56 2.51 -18.18
CA TYR A 540 1.15 2.91 -18.21
C TYR A 540 0.89 3.88 -19.35
N GLN A 541 -0.04 3.51 -20.24
CA GLN A 541 -0.59 4.39 -21.24
C GLN A 541 -1.90 4.99 -20.73
N GLY A 542 -1.90 6.29 -20.48
CA GLY A 542 -3.12 7.03 -20.15
C GLY A 542 -4.04 7.13 -21.36
N VAL A 543 -5.34 7.10 -21.10
CA VAL A 543 -6.38 7.16 -22.13
C VAL A 543 -7.44 8.16 -21.72
N THR A 544 -7.58 9.22 -22.51
CA THR A 544 -8.67 10.18 -22.38
C THR A 544 -9.73 9.85 -23.42
N VAL A 545 -10.94 9.48 -22.97
CA VAL A 545 -12.11 9.35 -23.82
C VAL A 545 -12.81 10.71 -23.85
N VAL A 546 -13.01 11.25 -25.04
CA VAL A 546 -13.85 12.43 -25.27
C VAL A 546 -15.08 11.97 -26.01
N ALA A 547 -16.25 12.08 -25.38
CA ALA A 547 -17.50 11.59 -25.96
C ALA A 547 -18.66 12.57 -25.79
N SER A 548 -19.60 12.52 -26.75
CA SER A 548 -20.88 13.22 -26.71
C SER A 548 -22.02 12.21 -26.65
N VAL A 549 -22.93 12.36 -25.70
CA VAL A 549 -24.09 11.46 -25.50
C VAL A 549 -25.39 12.26 -25.43
N GLY A 550 -26.45 11.72 -26.02
CA GLY A 550 -27.82 12.22 -25.92
C GLY A 550 -28.56 11.56 -24.75
N ALA A 551 -29.19 12.37 -23.91
CA ALA A 551 -29.96 11.90 -22.78
C ALA A 551 -31.40 11.56 -23.20
N ARG A 552 -31.98 10.49 -22.63
CA ARG A 552 -33.42 10.20 -22.80
C ARG A 552 -34.28 11.31 -22.17
N ARG A 553 -35.50 11.47 -22.69
CA ARG A 553 -36.47 12.43 -22.13
C ARG A 553 -36.73 12.16 -20.65
N GLY A 554 -36.56 13.19 -19.82
CA GLY A 554 -36.77 13.12 -18.36
C GLY A 554 -35.54 12.69 -17.55
N ALA A 555 -34.41 12.38 -18.21
CA ALA A 555 -33.16 12.07 -17.53
C ALA A 555 -32.54 13.33 -16.88
N VAL A 556 -31.90 13.14 -15.72
CA VAL A 556 -31.14 14.20 -15.05
C VAL A 556 -29.72 14.23 -15.63
N VAL A 557 -29.40 15.29 -16.38
CA VAL A 557 -28.16 15.44 -17.14
C VAL A 557 -26.90 15.21 -16.31
N GLU A 558 -26.80 15.81 -15.13
CA GLU A 558 -25.61 15.67 -14.27
C GLU A 558 -25.44 14.26 -13.73
N ARG A 559 -26.53 13.59 -13.34
CA ARG A 559 -26.46 12.19 -12.88
C ARG A 559 -26.04 11.26 -14.02
N LEU A 560 -26.61 11.44 -15.20
CA LEU A 560 -26.22 10.68 -16.39
C LEU A 560 -24.73 10.88 -16.70
N ARG A 561 -24.23 12.11 -16.56
CA ARG A 561 -22.82 12.42 -16.75
C ARG A 561 -21.93 11.68 -15.75
N GLU A 562 -22.28 11.68 -14.47
CA GLU A 562 -21.56 10.97 -13.41
C GLU A 562 -21.56 9.45 -13.63
N ASP A 563 -22.72 8.88 -13.96
CA ASP A 563 -22.88 7.44 -14.23
C ASP A 563 -22.06 7.01 -15.45
N ALA A 564 -22.08 7.82 -16.53
CA ALA A 564 -21.29 7.55 -17.74
C ALA A 564 -19.78 7.68 -17.51
N LEU A 565 -19.34 8.67 -16.73
CA LEU A 565 -17.94 8.77 -16.33
C LEU A 565 -17.51 7.56 -15.49
N THR A 566 -18.33 7.16 -14.52
CA THR A 566 -18.09 5.99 -13.66
C THR A 566 -17.97 4.71 -14.50
N ALA A 567 -18.83 4.54 -15.52
CA ALA A 567 -18.75 3.40 -16.43
C ALA A 567 -17.43 3.37 -17.23
N LEU A 568 -16.98 4.51 -17.75
CA LEU A 568 -15.70 4.61 -18.47
C LEU A 568 -14.50 4.35 -17.55
N TYR A 569 -14.48 4.95 -16.35
CA TYR A 569 -13.42 4.73 -15.36
C TYR A 569 -13.38 3.28 -14.89
N GLY A 570 -14.54 2.62 -14.76
CA GLY A 570 -14.63 1.20 -14.41
C GLY A 570 -14.13 0.29 -15.55
N TYR A 571 -14.46 0.59 -16.81
CA TYR A 571 -14.11 -0.27 -17.93
C TYR A 571 -12.63 -0.20 -18.33
N PHE A 572 -12.04 1.01 -18.39
CA PHE A 572 -10.61 1.17 -18.70
C PHE A 572 -9.72 1.11 -17.44
N ASN A 573 -10.22 0.45 -16.38
CA ASN A 573 -9.50 0.25 -15.14
C ASN A 573 -8.44 -0.86 -15.29
N PRO A 574 -7.16 -0.61 -14.93
CA PRO A 574 -6.10 -1.62 -15.02
C PRO A 574 -6.24 -2.76 -13.98
N LEU A 575 -7.07 -2.61 -12.94
CA LEU A 575 -7.22 -3.59 -11.86
C LEU A 575 -8.50 -4.42 -12.00
N THR A 576 -9.62 -3.78 -12.32
CA THR A 576 -10.96 -4.40 -12.31
C THR A 576 -11.68 -4.34 -13.66
N GLY A 577 -11.16 -3.55 -14.59
CA GLY A 577 -11.79 -3.30 -15.89
C GLY A 577 -11.49 -4.36 -16.93
N GLY A 578 -11.52 -3.94 -18.20
CA GLY A 578 -11.26 -4.78 -19.36
C GLY A 578 -12.44 -5.70 -19.73
N PRO A 579 -12.32 -6.43 -20.85
CA PRO A 579 -13.37 -7.30 -21.36
C PRO A 579 -13.80 -8.40 -20.38
N ASP A 580 -12.82 -8.97 -19.65
CA ASP A 580 -13.04 -10.08 -18.71
C ASP A 580 -13.28 -9.63 -17.27
N ARG A 581 -13.31 -8.30 -17.01
CA ARG A 581 -13.47 -7.70 -15.67
C ARG A 581 -12.41 -8.14 -14.65
N GLN A 582 -11.18 -8.36 -15.11
CA GLN A 582 -10.01 -8.72 -14.29
C GLN A 582 -8.87 -7.70 -14.42
N GLY A 583 -9.20 -6.49 -14.89
CA GLY A 583 -8.24 -5.45 -15.27
C GLY A 583 -7.93 -5.48 -16.76
N TRP A 584 -7.52 -4.32 -17.29
CA TRP A 584 -7.14 -4.23 -18.71
C TRP A 584 -6.02 -5.23 -19.06
N PRO A 585 -6.14 -6.03 -20.13
CA PRO A 585 -5.11 -6.99 -20.51
C PRO A 585 -3.81 -6.30 -20.98
N PHE A 586 -2.65 -6.85 -20.58
CA PHE A 586 -1.34 -6.34 -21.00
C PHE A 586 -1.20 -6.37 -22.53
N GLY A 587 -0.74 -5.26 -23.11
CA GLY A 587 -0.50 -5.12 -24.54
C GLY A 587 -1.73 -5.18 -25.45
N ARG A 588 -2.94 -5.29 -24.89
CA ARG A 588 -4.17 -5.29 -25.70
C ARG A 588 -4.48 -3.87 -26.16
N PRO A 589 -4.56 -3.61 -27.48
CA PRO A 589 -4.89 -2.29 -27.99
C PRO A 589 -6.30 -1.87 -27.57
N ILE A 590 -6.51 -0.58 -27.40
CA ILE A 590 -7.80 0.01 -27.07
C ILE A 590 -8.47 0.50 -28.35
N GLN A 591 -9.76 0.21 -28.48
CA GLN A 591 -10.58 0.65 -29.62
C GLN A 591 -11.69 1.60 -29.16
N ALA A 592 -11.98 2.63 -29.97
CA ALA A 592 -13.06 3.59 -29.68
C ALA A 592 -14.44 2.90 -29.60
N GLY A 593 -14.64 1.81 -30.34
CA GLY A 593 -15.86 1.02 -30.29
C GLY A 593 -16.16 0.40 -28.92
N GLU A 594 -15.13 0.18 -28.09
CA GLU A 594 -15.32 -0.33 -26.72
C GLU A 594 -15.87 0.76 -25.81
N ALA A 595 -15.36 1.98 -25.92
CA ALA A 595 -15.90 3.14 -25.19
C ALA A 595 -17.35 3.44 -25.64
N PHE A 596 -17.66 3.29 -26.94
CA PHE A 596 -19.03 3.40 -27.45
C PHE A 596 -19.96 2.36 -26.81
N ALA A 597 -19.54 1.09 -26.79
CA ALA A 597 -20.32 0.01 -26.21
C ALA A 597 -20.58 0.20 -24.70
N VAL A 598 -19.57 0.69 -23.96
CA VAL A 598 -19.69 1.00 -22.53
C VAL A 598 -20.70 2.11 -22.31
N LEU A 599 -20.59 3.22 -23.05
CA LEU A 599 -21.51 4.36 -22.89
C LEU A 599 -22.95 4.00 -23.28
N GLN A 600 -23.15 3.18 -24.31
CA GLN A 600 -24.48 2.75 -24.75
C GLN A 600 -25.21 1.88 -23.71
N GLN A 601 -24.47 1.23 -22.80
CA GLN A 601 -25.02 0.42 -21.71
C GLN A 601 -25.42 1.22 -20.47
N VAL A 602 -25.05 2.50 -20.40
CA VAL A 602 -25.38 3.36 -19.26
C VAL A 602 -26.89 3.67 -19.29
N PRO A 603 -27.61 3.49 -18.17
CA PRO A 603 -29.01 3.88 -18.07
C PRO A 603 -29.21 5.34 -18.47
N ASP A 604 -30.37 5.66 -19.07
CA ASP A 604 -30.74 7.01 -19.52
C ASP A 604 -29.94 7.60 -20.70
N VAL A 605 -28.96 6.86 -21.26
CA VAL A 605 -28.42 7.16 -22.59
C VAL A 605 -29.43 6.76 -23.67
N ASP A 606 -29.73 7.69 -24.57
CA ASP A 606 -30.52 7.45 -25.78
C ASP A 606 -29.60 7.06 -26.94
N LEU A 607 -28.61 7.93 -27.21
CA LEU A 607 -27.66 7.80 -28.31
C LEU A 607 -26.27 8.25 -27.88
N VAL A 608 -25.23 7.60 -28.42
CA VAL A 608 -23.85 8.10 -28.35
C VAL A 608 -23.51 8.75 -29.70
N ASP A 609 -23.31 10.07 -29.72
CA ASP A 609 -23.11 10.87 -30.94
C ASP A 609 -21.70 10.70 -31.51
N ASP A 610 -20.68 10.79 -30.65
CA ASP A 610 -19.27 10.78 -31.05
C ASP A 610 -18.40 10.27 -29.88
N VAL A 611 -17.34 9.53 -30.22
CA VAL A 611 -16.35 9.00 -29.27
C VAL A 611 -14.97 9.09 -29.91
N ARG A 612 -14.05 9.78 -29.24
CA ARG A 612 -12.65 9.89 -29.64
C ARG A 612 -11.74 9.49 -28.49
N LEU A 613 -10.66 8.81 -28.83
CA LEU A 613 -9.62 8.45 -27.87
C LEU A 613 -8.42 9.37 -28.05
N PHE A 614 -7.81 9.75 -26.94
CA PHE A 614 -6.55 10.48 -26.92
C PHE A 614 -5.58 9.70 -26.04
N PRO A 615 -4.42 9.26 -26.56
CA PRO A 615 -3.37 8.73 -25.72
C PRO A 615 -2.83 9.87 -24.84
N ALA A 616 -2.64 9.60 -23.57
CA ALA A 616 -2.09 10.54 -22.61
C ALA A 616 -0.88 9.94 -21.91
N ASP A 617 0.16 10.75 -21.72
CA ASP A 617 1.28 10.40 -20.86
C ASP A 617 0.94 10.82 -19.41
N PRO A 618 0.80 9.88 -18.47
CA PRO A 618 0.49 10.20 -17.08
C PRO A 618 1.56 11.01 -16.36
N VAL A 619 2.82 10.92 -16.80
CA VAL A 619 3.96 11.55 -16.13
C VAL A 619 4.07 13.01 -16.55
N THR A 620 3.96 13.28 -17.85
CA THR A 620 4.08 14.64 -18.40
C THR A 620 2.73 15.36 -18.50
N GLY A 621 1.62 14.64 -18.43
CA GLY A 621 0.27 15.15 -18.63
C GLY A 621 -0.07 15.53 -20.07
N GLN A 622 0.84 15.25 -21.02
CA GLN A 622 0.62 15.55 -22.43
C GLN A 622 -0.40 14.58 -23.04
N ARG A 623 -1.35 15.11 -23.81
CA ARG A 623 -2.29 14.34 -24.62
C ARG A 623 -1.83 14.38 -26.09
N GLY A 624 -1.75 13.21 -26.71
CA GLY A 624 -1.50 13.08 -28.14
C GLY A 624 -2.72 13.41 -28.99
N GLU A 625 -2.65 13.08 -30.28
CA GLU A 625 -3.73 13.36 -31.23
C GLU A 625 -4.93 12.41 -31.07
N ALA A 626 -6.08 12.86 -31.55
CA ALA A 626 -7.30 12.05 -31.58
C ALA A 626 -7.11 10.82 -32.47
N THR A 627 -7.41 9.63 -31.92
CA THR A 627 -7.33 8.37 -32.63
C THR A 627 -8.56 7.50 -32.34
N THR A 628 -8.82 6.54 -33.23
CA THR A 628 -9.83 5.49 -33.02
C THR A 628 -9.23 4.24 -32.37
N ARG A 629 -7.89 4.11 -32.37
CA ARG A 629 -7.15 2.99 -31.81
C ARG A 629 -5.88 3.45 -31.13
N ILE A 630 -5.67 3.03 -29.89
CA ILE A 630 -4.41 3.20 -29.16
C ILE A 630 -3.71 1.84 -29.12
N ALA A 631 -2.57 1.73 -29.79
CA ALA A 631 -1.72 0.55 -29.70
C ALA A 631 -0.96 0.58 -28.37
N LEU A 632 -0.91 -0.55 -27.68
CA LEU A 632 -0.11 -0.73 -26.48
C LEU A 632 1.10 -1.60 -26.82
N ASP A 633 2.25 -1.27 -26.25
CA ASP A 633 3.38 -2.20 -26.23
C ASP A 633 2.96 -3.49 -25.51
N ARG A 634 3.59 -4.62 -25.86
CA ARG A 634 3.26 -5.97 -25.35
C ARG A 634 3.12 -6.03 -23.83
N HIS A 635 3.88 -5.20 -23.11
CA HIS A 635 3.93 -5.19 -21.64
C HIS A 635 3.35 -3.92 -21.01
N ALA A 636 2.73 -3.06 -21.81
CA ALA A 636 2.07 -1.85 -21.35
C ALA A 636 0.64 -2.13 -20.85
N LEU A 637 0.17 -1.31 -19.91
CA LEU A 637 -1.20 -1.29 -19.42
C LEU A 637 -1.89 0.02 -19.77
N ALA A 638 -3.17 -0.07 -20.12
CA ALA A 638 -4.02 1.10 -20.21
C ALA A 638 -4.51 1.53 -18.83
N PHE A 639 -4.67 2.83 -18.63
CA PHE A 639 -5.47 3.34 -17.53
C PHE A 639 -6.25 4.60 -17.94
N SER A 640 -7.40 4.82 -17.32
CA SER A 640 -8.23 6.01 -17.53
C SER A 640 -7.55 7.29 -17.06
N TYR A 641 -7.38 8.24 -17.97
CA TYR A 641 -6.83 9.57 -17.69
C TYR A 641 -7.84 10.66 -18.05
N GLU A 642 -8.57 11.16 -17.05
CA GLU A 642 -9.43 12.36 -17.15
C GLU A 642 -10.36 12.40 -18.36
N HIS A 643 -11.34 11.50 -18.39
CA HIS A 643 -12.34 11.47 -19.46
C HIS A 643 -13.18 12.75 -19.52
N GLN A 644 -13.61 13.14 -20.72
CA GLN A 644 -14.44 14.31 -20.97
C GLN A 644 -15.75 13.88 -21.64
N LEU A 645 -16.87 14.17 -20.98
CA LEU A 645 -18.18 13.83 -21.47
C LEU A 645 -19.03 15.09 -21.65
N ARG A 646 -19.66 15.22 -22.82
CA ARG A 646 -20.69 16.22 -23.09
C ARG A 646 -22.05 15.52 -23.22
N VAL A 647 -23.00 15.91 -22.38
CA VAL A 647 -24.37 15.40 -22.45
C VAL A 647 -25.25 16.43 -23.16
N ARG A 648 -26.06 16.01 -24.13
CA ARG A 648 -27.06 16.82 -24.82
C ARG A 648 -28.45 16.40 -24.38
N GLU A 649 -29.32 17.38 -24.15
CA GLU A 649 -30.74 17.14 -23.94
C GLU A 649 -31.43 16.86 -25.27
N ALA A 650 -32.45 15.98 -25.23
CA ALA A 650 -33.23 15.54 -26.38
C ALA A 650 -34.35 16.51 -26.77
#